data_AF-A0A0D6SMC6-F1
#
_entry.id   AF-A0A0D6SMC6-F1
#
_cell.length_a   1.000
_cell.length_b   1.000
_cell.length_c   1.000
_cell.angle_alpha   90.00
_cell.angle_beta   90.00
_cell.angle_gamma   90.00
#
_symmetry.space_group_name_H-M   'P 1'
#
loop_
_entity.id
_entity.type
_entity.pdbx_description
1 polymer ?
#
loop_
_entity_poly.entity_id
_entity_poly.type
_entity_poly.pdbx_seq_one_letter_code
_entity_poly.pdbx_strand_id
1 'polypeptide(L)'
;MQITQSTRMAKVSSPLGANVLVLERLDGHEQLGRLFDYELSLVSENPAIKLDALLGKPMGLSVELPDGGKRYFHGIAARCSQSSGTGQFAGYRVTLRPWLWLLSRTSDCRIFQNKTVPDIIKQVFRDLGFSDFEDALTRSYHEWEYCVQYRETSFEFVSRLMEQEGIYYYFRHEQSRHVLVLSDAYGAHSPAPGYASVPFYPLEDQMRERDHVYDWHLAQEVQPGSLALNDYDFKRPSARLEVRSSVSRSHSNADHPLYDYPGEYVQTSDGEQYARNRIEAIQTQYERVQLRTNARGLGAGHLFKMTGYPRDDQNREYLIIGARYAVSQEAYETGSGGGLQYESDLECIDAGQAFRPMPTTIKPIVQGPQTAMVVGPKGEEIWTDQYGRVKVHFYWDRHDQSNENSSCWIRVSQAWAGKNWGHIQIPRIGQEVIVSFLEGDPDRPIITGRVYNAEQTVPYDLPANATQSGVKSRSSKGGTPANFNEIRMEDKKGEEQLFIHAEKNQDIEVENDETHWVGHDRTKTIDHDETVHVKHDRTETVDNNETITIGVDRTEQVGNNETITIGVNRTEKVGSNESITIGANRTEQVGSNENITIGSNRTESVGADERITIGANRTEQVGSNENITIGSNRTESVGSNESVDIGANQTTSIGKNESRSVGQNRSTSVGQSDSLDVGKHFSLNAGDSITLVTGSASLIMKKDGTIVISGKNITIDGSGAINVKASKNVVVKGQKILQN
;
A
#
# COMPACT_ATOMS: atom_id res chain seq x y z
N MET A 1 1.47 14.82 -87.00
CA MET A 1 1.87 16.12 -86.42
C MET A 1 2.40 15.82 -85.04
N GLN A 2 3.63 16.24 -84.68
CA GLN A 2 4.20 15.91 -83.37
C GLN A 2 3.38 16.58 -82.26
N ILE A 3 3.05 15.83 -81.20
CA ILE A 3 2.35 16.36 -80.04
C ILE A 3 3.25 17.36 -79.30
N THR A 4 2.79 18.61 -79.15
CA THR A 4 3.55 19.70 -78.50
C THR A 4 2.67 20.53 -77.58
N GLN A 5 3.23 20.95 -76.44
CA GLN A 5 2.56 21.79 -75.45
C GLN A 5 2.87 23.28 -75.61
N SER A 6 3.63 23.70 -76.62
CA SER A 6 4.14 25.08 -76.73
C SER A 6 3.04 26.15 -76.80
N THR A 7 1.98 25.90 -77.56
CA THR A 7 0.83 26.81 -77.78
C THR A 7 -0.37 26.51 -76.85
N ARG A 8 -0.18 25.64 -75.86
CA ARG A 8 -1.25 25.17 -74.97
C ARG A 8 -1.34 25.97 -73.67
N MET A 9 -2.56 26.24 -73.23
CA MET A 9 -2.87 26.99 -72.01
C MET A 9 -2.34 26.30 -70.75
N ALA A 10 -2.48 24.97 -70.67
CA ALA A 10 -1.94 24.19 -69.55
C ALA A 10 -0.86 23.20 -70.03
N LYS A 11 0.24 23.13 -69.30
CA LYS A 11 1.43 22.34 -69.69
C LYS A 11 1.80 21.38 -68.58
N VAL A 12 1.92 20.11 -68.93
CA VAL A 12 2.26 19.01 -68.03
C VAL A 12 3.78 18.92 -67.88
N SER A 13 4.23 18.86 -66.64
CA SER A 13 5.59 18.57 -66.23
C SER A 13 5.64 17.19 -65.58
N SER A 14 6.46 16.27 -66.11
CA SER A 14 6.59 14.91 -65.59
C SER A 14 8.05 14.42 -65.63
N PRO A 15 8.40 13.37 -64.88
CA PRO A 15 9.73 12.76 -64.92
C PRO A 15 10.14 12.20 -66.30
N LEU A 16 9.20 12.03 -67.23
CA LEU A 16 9.47 11.51 -68.57
C LEU A 16 10.01 12.56 -69.54
N GLY A 17 10.02 13.84 -69.14
CA GLY A 17 10.40 14.96 -69.98
C GLY A 17 9.21 15.67 -70.63
N ALA A 18 9.49 16.79 -71.29
CA ALA A 18 8.47 17.61 -71.93
C ALA A 18 7.87 16.90 -73.15
N ASN A 19 6.59 17.16 -73.43
CA ASN A 19 5.83 16.69 -74.60
C ASN A 19 5.63 15.17 -74.70
N VAL A 20 6.08 14.37 -73.71
CA VAL A 20 5.76 12.93 -73.66
C VAL A 20 4.31 12.70 -73.25
N LEU A 21 3.82 13.47 -72.29
CA LEU A 21 2.42 13.47 -71.84
C LEU A 21 1.87 14.88 -72.00
N VAL A 22 0.66 14.97 -72.53
CA VAL A 22 0.02 16.24 -72.85
C VAL A 22 -1.41 16.22 -72.33
N LEU A 23 -1.84 17.31 -71.67
CA LEU A 23 -3.15 17.37 -70.99
C LEU A 23 -4.31 17.39 -71.97
N GLU A 24 -5.26 16.47 -71.82
CA GLU A 24 -6.58 16.58 -72.45
C GLU A 24 -7.55 17.29 -71.50
N ARG A 25 -7.63 16.79 -70.26
CA ARG A 25 -8.54 17.31 -69.23
C ARG A 25 -7.94 17.18 -67.84
N LEU A 26 -8.17 18.16 -66.98
CA LEU A 26 -7.98 18.04 -65.52
C LEU A 26 -9.32 18.27 -64.83
N ASP A 27 -9.68 17.32 -63.97
CA ASP A 27 -10.73 17.49 -62.96
C ASP A 27 -10.05 17.48 -61.59
N GLY A 28 -10.11 18.61 -60.89
CA GLY A 28 -9.40 18.79 -59.63
C GLY A 28 -10.33 19.14 -58.48
N HIS A 29 -10.00 18.67 -57.27
CA HIS A 29 -10.70 19.04 -56.05
C HIS A 29 -9.71 19.37 -54.93
N GLU A 30 -9.97 20.48 -54.24
CA GLU A 30 -9.24 20.94 -53.06
C GLU A 30 -10.22 21.36 -51.96
N GLN A 31 -9.80 21.20 -50.71
CA GLN A 31 -10.53 21.70 -49.55
C GLN A 31 -9.54 21.99 -48.41
N LEU A 32 -9.81 23.04 -47.63
CA LEU A 32 -9.02 23.37 -46.43
C LEU A 32 -9.04 22.20 -45.45
N GLY A 33 -7.87 21.88 -44.90
CA GLY A 33 -7.67 20.79 -43.95
C GLY A 33 -7.85 19.40 -44.56
N ARG A 34 -7.88 19.27 -45.90
CA ARG A 34 -8.05 18.00 -46.62
C ARG A 34 -7.02 17.85 -47.74
N LEU A 35 -6.84 16.61 -48.17
CA LEU A 35 -5.95 16.27 -49.29
C LEU A 35 -6.61 16.69 -50.60
N PHE A 36 -5.87 17.37 -51.46
CA PHE A 36 -6.33 17.58 -52.84
C PHE A 36 -6.26 16.29 -53.65
N ASP A 37 -7.09 16.22 -54.69
CA ASP A 37 -7.10 15.15 -55.67
C ASP A 37 -7.25 15.77 -57.07
N TYR A 38 -6.25 15.57 -57.93
CA TYR A 38 -6.31 16.02 -59.32
C TYR A 38 -6.27 14.83 -60.27
N GLU A 39 -7.31 14.64 -61.04
CA GLU A 39 -7.40 13.62 -62.07
C GLU A 39 -7.02 14.22 -63.43
N LEU A 40 -5.85 13.84 -63.93
CA LEU A 40 -5.34 14.28 -65.23
C LEU A 40 -5.64 13.19 -66.26
N SER A 41 -6.43 13.54 -67.28
CA SER A 41 -6.54 12.78 -68.53
C SER A 41 -5.49 13.31 -69.50
N LEU A 42 -4.63 12.41 -69.97
CA LEU A 42 -3.40 12.71 -70.70
C LEU A 42 -3.36 11.88 -71.98
N VAL A 43 -2.73 12.42 -73.01
CA VAL A 43 -2.49 11.71 -74.27
C VAL A 43 -0.98 11.67 -74.57
N SER A 44 -0.55 10.61 -75.25
CA SER A 44 0.83 10.44 -75.73
C SER A 44 0.89 9.75 -77.09
N GLU A 45 1.93 10.04 -77.86
CA GLU A 45 2.31 9.25 -79.04
C GLU A 45 2.86 7.86 -78.68
N ASN A 46 3.39 7.69 -77.47
CA ASN A 46 3.93 6.42 -77.02
C ASN A 46 2.83 5.56 -76.38
N PRO A 47 2.43 4.42 -76.99
CA PRO A 47 1.40 3.53 -76.43
C PRO A 47 1.92 2.58 -75.35
N ALA A 48 3.21 2.64 -75.00
CA ALA A 48 3.86 1.69 -74.09
C ALA A 48 4.67 2.42 -72.99
N ILE A 49 4.15 3.53 -72.46
CA ILE A 49 4.77 4.19 -71.30
C ILE A 49 4.70 3.25 -70.10
N LYS A 50 5.85 2.93 -69.52
CA LYS A 50 5.92 2.16 -68.26
C LYS A 50 5.40 3.01 -67.11
N LEU A 51 4.27 2.61 -66.52
CA LEU A 51 3.61 3.38 -65.46
C LEU A 51 4.50 3.58 -64.21
N ASP A 52 5.38 2.62 -63.89
CA ASP A 52 6.36 2.72 -62.79
C ASP A 52 7.35 3.87 -62.96
N ALA A 53 7.54 4.38 -64.20
CA ALA A 53 8.36 5.56 -64.42
C ALA A 53 7.71 6.83 -63.86
N LEU A 54 6.38 6.84 -63.66
CA LEU A 54 5.56 7.94 -63.16
C LEU A 54 5.08 7.71 -61.72
N LEU A 55 4.62 6.49 -61.40
CA LEU A 55 3.97 6.15 -60.14
C LEU A 55 4.87 6.50 -58.94
N GLY A 56 4.30 7.18 -57.94
CA GLY A 56 4.98 7.61 -56.71
C GLY A 56 5.94 8.78 -56.88
N LYS A 57 6.10 9.35 -58.09
CA LYS A 57 6.98 10.48 -58.36
C LYS A 57 6.21 11.80 -58.47
N PRO A 58 6.87 12.96 -58.24
CA PRO A 58 6.27 14.26 -58.45
C PRO A 58 5.92 14.51 -59.91
N MET A 59 4.78 15.15 -60.13
CA MET A 59 4.29 15.58 -61.43
C MET A 59 3.47 16.86 -61.23
N GLY A 60 3.41 17.70 -62.26
CA GLY A 60 2.68 18.95 -62.15
C GLY A 60 2.07 19.43 -63.46
N LEU A 61 1.19 20.41 -63.33
CA LEU A 61 0.53 21.13 -64.42
C LEU A 61 0.72 22.62 -64.19
N SER A 62 1.19 23.36 -65.19
CA SER A 62 1.23 24.82 -65.15
C SER A 62 0.11 25.38 -66.03
N VAL A 63 -0.73 26.26 -65.49
CA VAL A 63 -1.76 27.02 -66.22
C VAL A 63 -1.29 28.46 -66.37
N GLU A 64 -1.34 28.99 -67.59
CA GLU A 64 -0.98 30.38 -67.89
C GLU A 64 -2.07 31.36 -67.41
N LEU A 65 -1.65 32.42 -66.72
CA LEU A 65 -2.50 33.48 -66.19
C LEU A 65 -2.55 34.68 -67.17
N PRO A 66 -3.58 35.55 -67.10
CA PRO A 66 -3.73 36.69 -68.01
C PRO A 66 -2.55 37.68 -68.00
N ASP A 67 -1.83 37.79 -66.87
CA ASP A 67 -0.71 38.70 -66.67
C ASP A 67 0.64 38.13 -67.13
N GLY A 68 0.65 36.93 -67.74
CA GLY A 68 1.85 36.19 -68.11
C GLY A 68 2.46 35.37 -66.97
N GLY A 69 1.87 35.43 -65.78
CA GLY A 69 2.18 34.55 -64.65
C GLY A 69 1.75 33.10 -64.91
N LYS A 70 2.13 32.20 -63.99
CA LYS A 70 1.74 30.80 -64.06
C LYS A 70 1.23 30.33 -62.70
N ARG A 71 0.11 29.62 -62.72
CA ARG A 71 -0.33 28.82 -61.57
C ARG A 71 0.14 27.39 -61.75
N TYR A 72 0.61 26.79 -60.65
CA TYR A 72 1.04 25.40 -60.64
C TYR A 72 0.02 24.54 -59.89
N PHE A 73 -0.24 23.35 -60.40
CA PHE A 73 -0.86 22.24 -59.69
C PHE A 73 0.20 21.16 -59.61
N HIS A 74 0.73 20.93 -58.42
CA HIS A 74 1.85 20.02 -58.21
C HIS A 74 1.48 18.97 -57.15
N GLY A 75 1.76 17.71 -57.42
CA GLY A 75 1.52 16.61 -56.49
C GLY A 75 2.35 15.38 -56.83
N ILE A 76 2.10 14.30 -56.09
CA ILE A 76 2.68 12.97 -56.31
C ILE A 76 1.69 12.14 -57.12
N ALA A 77 2.16 11.45 -58.15
CA ALA A 77 1.36 10.51 -58.93
C ALA A 77 0.99 9.28 -58.09
N ALA A 78 -0.12 9.37 -57.35
CA ALA A 78 -0.62 8.35 -56.44
C ALA A 78 -1.20 7.13 -57.17
N ARG A 79 -1.80 7.36 -58.34
CA ARG A 79 -2.35 6.31 -59.21
C ARG A 79 -2.10 6.68 -60.66
N CYS A 80 -1.66 5.70 -61.45
CA CYS A 80 -1.51 5.82 -62.90
C CYS A 80 -2.27 4.67 -63.58
N SER A 81 -2.94 4.94 -64.68
CA SER A 81 -3.60 3.92 -65.50
C SER A 81 -3.53 4.30 -66.97
N GLN A 82 -3.59 3.29 -67.83
CA GLN A 82 -3.68 3.45 -69.28
C GLN A 82 -5.10 3.07 -69.73
N SER A 83 -5.67 3.85 -70.63
CA SER A 83 -6.98 3.60 -71.24
C SER A 83 -6.85 3.46 -72.76
N SER A 84 -7.89 2.95 -73.43
CA SER A 84 -8.02 3.14 -74.87
C SER A 84 -7.98 4.65 -75.14
N GLY A 85 -7.05 5.11 -75.98
CA GLY A 85 -6.97 6.51 -76.34
C GLY A 85 -8.02 6.93 -77.36
N THR A 86 -8.03 8.22 -77.69
CA THR A 86 -8.85 8.83 -78.74
C THR A 86 -8.02 8.97 -80.02
N GLY A 87 -8.54 8.44 -81.13
CA GLY A 87 -7.91 8.54 -82.45
C GLY A 87 -6.53 7.87 -82.52
N GLN A 88 -5.50 8.62 -82.89
CA GLN A 88 -4.12 8.13 -83.10
C GLN A 88 -3.21 8.13 -81.85
N PHE A 89 -3.69 8.62 -80.70
CA PHE A 89 -2.88 8.75 -79.48
C PHE A 89 -3.31 7.73 -78.41
N ALA A 90 -2.38 7.35 -77.54
CA ALA A 90 -2.69 6.51 -76.37
C ALA A 90 -3.15 7.36 -75.19
N GLY A 91 -4.20 6.91 -74.50
CA GLY A 91 -4.78 7.57 -73.33
C GLY A 91 -4.14 7.11 -72.02
N TYR A 92 -3.80 8.07 -71.17
CA TYR A 92 -3.27 7.84 -69.83
C TYR A 92 -4.06 8.67 -68.83
N ARG A 93 -4.22 8.14 -67.62
CA ARG A 93 -4.84 8.84 -66.51
C ARG A 93 -3.94 8.80 -65.30
N VAL A 94 -3.69 9.96 -64.71
CA VAL A 94 -2.85 10.11 -63.53
C VAL A 94 -3.60 10.88 -62.46
N THR A 95 -3.69 10.32 -61.26
CA THR A 95 -4.25 11.00 -60.08
C THR A 95 -3.10 11.56 -59.26
N LEU A 96 -3.05 12.89 -59.13
CA LEU A 96 -2.09 13.59 -58.28
C LEU A 96 -2.69 13.86 -56.90
N ARG A 97 -1.91 13.57 -55.87
CA ARG A 97 -2.24 13.82 -54.46
C ARG A 97 -1.06 14.48 -53.75
N PRO A 98 -1.26 15.19 -52.63
CA PRO A 98 -0.15 15.79 -51.90
C PRO A 98 0.78 14.73 -51.28
N TRP A 99 2.00 15.13 -50.92
CA TRP A 99 2.93 14.27 -50.19
C TRP A 99 2.32 13.75 -48.88
N LEU A 100 1.46 14.56 -48.23
CA LEU A 100 0.76 14.17 -47.01
C LEU A 100 -0.08 12.90 -47.20
N TRP A 101 -0.59 12.65 -48.41
CA TRP A 101 -1.31 11.41 -48.72
C TRP A 101 -0.47 10.15 -48.52
N LEU A 102 0.86 10.22 -48.68
CA LEU A 102 1.75 9.07 -48.49
C LEU A 102 1.71 8.56 -47.05
N LEU A 103 1.35 9.41 -46.08
CA LEU A 103 1.17 8.99 -44.68
C LEU A 103 -0.03 8.05 -44.50
N SER A 104 -0.97 7.99 -45.45
CA SER A 104 -2.04 6.98 -45.48
C SER A 104 -1.55 5.58 -45.90
N ARG A 105 -0.27 5.44 -46.28
CA ARG A 105 0.36 4.17 -46.64
C ARG A 105 1.18 3.57 -45.50
N THR A 106 1.22 4.23 -44.34
CA THR A 106 1.94 3.78 -43.15
C THR A 106 1.03 3.89 -41.92
N SER A 107 1.14 2.93 -41.01
CA SER A 107 0.41 2.87 -39.74
C SER A 107 1.37 2.50 -38.62
N ASP A 108 1.15 3.03 -37.42
CA ASP A 108 2.03 2.78 -36.28
C ASP A 108 1.24 2.68 -34.96
N CYS A 109 1.89 2.14 -33.94
CA CYS A 109 1.51 2.28 -32.54
C CYS A 109 2.67 2.96 -31.81
N ARG A 110 2.49 4.23 -31.41
CA ARG A 110 3.57 5.05 -30.86
C ARG A 110 3.06 6.00 -29.79
N ILE A 111 3.84 6.15 -28.74
CA ILE A 111 3.59 7.09 -27.64
C ILE A 111 4.42 8.35 -27.84
N PHE A 112 3.78 9.50 -27.68
CA PHE A 112 4.41 10.82 -27.60
C PHE A 112 4.17 11.39 -26.19
N GLN A 113 5.23 11.85 -25.56
CA GLN A 113 5.17 12.44 -24.22
C GLN A 113 5.76 13.85 -24.22
N ASN A 114 5.15 14.73 -23.44
CA ASN A 114 5.63 16.08 -23.16
C ASN A 114 5.92 16.88 -24.44
N LYS A 115 4.95 16.89 -25.36
CA LYS A 115 5.05 17.60 -26.65
C LYS A 115 3.74 18.31 -26.95
N THR A 116 3.85 19.43 -27.65
CA THR A 116 2.66 20.08 -28.25
C THR A 116 2.22 19.34 -29.50
N VAL A 117 0.93 19.43 -29.86
CA VAL A 117 0.42 18.82 -31.10
C VAL A 117 1.20 19.26 -32.35
N PRO A 118 1.51 20.55 -32.55
CA PRO A 118 2.38 20.97 -33.66
C PRO A 118 3.74 20.27 -33.67
N ASP A 119 4.36 20.06 -32.52
CA ASP A 119 5.66 19.36 -32.44
C ASP A 119 5.53 17.88 -32.77
N ILE A 120 4.45 17.23 -32.33
CA ILE A 120 4.13 15.83 -32.69
C ILE A 120 3.97 15.71 -34.20
N ILE A 121 3.17 16.58 -34.82
CA ILE A 121 2.92 16.58 -36.28
C ILE A 121 4.24 16.75 -37.05
N LYS A 122 5.05 17.74 -36.66
CA LYS A 122 6.37 18.01 -37.28
C LYS A 122 7.32 16.82 -37.12
N GLN A 123 7.30 16.16 -35.97
CA GLN A 123 8.12 14.97 -35.73
C GLN A 123 7.69 13.82 -36.65
N VAL A 124 6.39 13.53 -36.76
CA VAL A 124 5.86 12.50 -37.67
C VAL A 124 6.28 12.77 -39.12
N PHE A 125 6.20 14.03 -39.57
CA PHE A 125 6.61 14.41 -40.92
C PHE A 125 8.11 14.16 -41.15
N ARG A 126 8.96 14.60 -40.23
CA ARG A 126 10.42 14.49 -40.34
C ARG A 126 10.91 13.05 -40.23
N ASP A 127 10.33 12.26 -39.34
CA ASP A 127 10.67 10.84 -39.16
C ASP A 127 10.43 10.03 -40.44
N LEU A 128 9.44 10.42 -41.25
CA LEU A 128 9.13 9.82 -42.56
C LEU A 128 9.84 10.51 -43.74
N GLY A 129 10.70 11.49 -43.48
CA GLY A 129 11.53 12.16 -44.48
C GLY A 129 10.86 13.31 -45.24
N PHE A 130 9.75 13.86 -44.74
CA PHE A 130 9.06 15.00 -45.37
C PHE A 130 9.47 16.33 -44.73
N SER A 131 9.78 17.31 -45.59
CA SER A 131 10.20 18.67 -45.17
C SER A 131 9.44 19.80 -45.87
N ASP A 132 8.58 19.51 -46.85
CA ASP A 132 7.81 20.51 -47.59
C ASP A 132 6.56 20.94 -46.83
N PHE A 133 6.79 21.54 -45.66
CA PHE A 133 5.75 22.16 -44.85
C PHE A 133 6.23 23.47 -44.22
N GLU A 134 5.28 24.34 -43.90
CA GLU A 134 5.47 25.65 -43.30
C GLU A 134 4.57 25.78 -42.07
N ASP A 135 5.07 26.41 -41.03
CA ASP A 135 4.34 26.68 -39.79
C ASP A 135 3.91 28.15 -39.78
N ALA A 136 2.63 28.39 -40.02
CA ALA A 136 1.99 29.71 -39.94
C ALA A 136 0.97 29.76 -38.80
N LEU A 137 1.18 28.97 -37.74
CA LEU A 137 0.34 28.98 -36.55
C LEU A 137 0.62 30.25 -35.73
N THR A 138 -0.45 30.87 -35.23
CA THR A 138 -0.37 32.14 -34.49
C THR A 138 -0.63 31.96 -33.00
N ARG A 139 -1.33 30.89 -32.62
CA ARG A 139 -1.66 30.57 -31.23
C ARG A 139 -0.59 29.71 -30.56
N SER A 140 -0.60 29.75 -29.22
CA SER A 140 0.09 28.76 -28.39
C SER A 140 -0.77 27.50 -28.22
N TYR A 141 -0.13 26.34 -28.23
CA TYR A 141 -0.75 25.04 -28.00
C TYR A 141 -0.26 24.44 -26.70
N HIS A 142 -1.14 23.76 -25.97
CA HIS A 142 -0.75 23.15 -24.71
C HIS A 142 0.17 21.95 -24.95
N GLU A 143 1.01 21.66 -23.96
CA GLU A 143 1.81 20.45 -23.96
C GLU A 143 0.93 19.27 -23.54
N TRP A 144 0.98 18.17 -24.29
CA TRP A 144 0.33 16.92 -23.94
C TRP A 144 1.30 16.08 -23.10
N GLU A 145 0.89 15.71 -21.87
CA GLU A 145 1.67 14.80 -21.02
C GLU A 145 1.80 13.41 -21.68
N TYR A 146 0.75 12.99 -22.39
CA TYR A 146 0.64 11.68 -23.01
C TYR A 146 -0.31 11.73 -24.20
N CYS A 147 0.16 11.33 -25.39
CA CYS A 147 -0.61 11.26 -26.62
C CYS A 147 -0.16 10.04 -27.43
N VAL A 148 -1.10 9.21 -27.88
CA VAL A 148 -0.84 7.90 -28.47
C VAL A 148 -1.40 7.86 -29.88
N GLN A 149 -0.54 7.52 -30.85
CA GLN A 149 -0.97 6.99 -32.13
C GLN A 149 -1.26 5.50 -31.93
N TYR A 150 -2.51 5.06 -32.10
CA TYR A 150 -2.89 3.67 -31.82
C TYR A 150 -3.64 3.04 -32.99
N ARG A 151 -2.99 2.09 -33.68
CA ARG A 151 -3.59 1.29 -34.78
C ARG A 151 -4.26 2.14 -35.87
N GLU A 152 -3.73 3.32 -36.13
CA GLU A 152 -4.21 4.27 -37.14
C GLU A 152 -3.06 4.65 -38.08
N THR A 153 -3.39 5.09 -39.29
CA THR A 153 -2.36 5.59 -40.21
C THR A 153 -1.74 6.88 -39.69
N SER A 154 -0.49 7.17 -40.07
CA SER A 154 0.14 8.43 -39.67
C SER A 154 -0.62 9.65 -40.20
N PHE A 155 -1.36 9.49 -41.30
CA PHE A 155 -2.24 10.54 -41.83
C PHE A 155 -3.45 10.78 -40.93
N GLU A 156 -4.18 9.73 -40.56
CA GLU A 156 -5.33 9.83 -39.66
C GLU A 156 -4.91 10.44 -38.31
N PHE A 157 -3.76 10.02 -37.78
CA PHE A 157 -3.21 10.55 -36.53
C PHE A 157 -2.99 12.06 -36.57
N VAL A 158 -2.24 12.57 -37.55
CA VAL A 158 -2.01 14.02 -37.65
C VAL A 158 -3.30 14.78 -37.96
N SER A 159 -4.19 14.20 -38.77
CA SER A 159 -5.47 14.82 -39.12
C SER A 159 -6.39 14.98 -37.92
N ARG A 160 -6.60 13.95 -37.09
CA ARG A 160 -7.46 14.08 -35.90
C ARG A 160 -6.90 15.06 -34.87
N LEU A 161 -5.57 15.11 -34.72
CA LEU A 161 -4.93 16.06 -33.80
C LEU A 161 -5.10 17.50 -34.29
N MET A 162 -4.91 17.73 -35.59
CA MET A 162 -5.18 19.03 -36.21
C MET A 162 -6.65 19.43 -36.03
N GLU A 163 -7.57 18.50 -36.24
CA GLU A 163 -9.01 18.72 -36.08
C GLU A 163 -9.40 19.11 -34.64
N GLN A 164 -8.83 18.44 -33.64
CA GLN A 164 -9.06 18.73 -32.22
C GLN A 164 -8.52 20.10 -31.80
N GLU A 165 -7.29 20.41 -32.22
CA GLU A 165 -6.61 21.67 -31.88
C GLU A 165 -7.08 22.86 -32.74
N GLY A 166 -7.94 22.63 -33.73
CA GLY A 166 -8.44 23.65 -34.63
C GLY A 166 -7.41 24.11 -35.67
N ILE A 167 -6.35 23.32 -35.86
CA ILE A 167 -5.35 23.50 -36.90
C ILE A 167 -5.91 22.96 -38.20
N TYR A 168 -5.72 23.68 -39.29
CA TYR A 168 -5.98 23.19 -40.63
C TYR A 168 -4.78 23.47 -41.52
N TYR A 169 -4.87 23.08 -42.77
CA TYR A 169 -3.81 23.29 -43.73
C TYR A 169 -4.36 23.56 -45.12
N TYR A 170 -3.54 24.18 -45.95
CA TYR A 170 -3.74 24.28 -47.39
C TYR A 170 -2.40 24.06 -48.10
N PHE A 171 -2.43 23.95 -49.42
CA PHE A 171 -1.22 23.68 -50.20
C PHE A 171 -0.85 24.90 -51.06
N ARG A 172 0.39 25.37 -50.88
CA ARG A 172 1.00 26.36 -51.75
C ARG A 172 1.78 25.64 -52.84
N HIS A 173 1.34 25.76 -54.08
CA HIS A 173 1.94 25.07 -55.21
C HIS A 173 3.00 25.94 -55.88
N GLU A 174 4.20 25.37 -56.01
CA GLU A 174 5.32 25.94 -56.74
C GLU A 174 5.63 25.06 -57.96
N GLN A 175 6.56 25.49 -58.81
CA GLN A 175 6.86 24.79 -60.05
C GLN A 175 7.34 23.35 -59.85
N SER A 176 8.17 23.11 -58.82
CA SER A 176 8.85 21.83 -58.58
C SER A 176 8.49 21.16 -57.25
N ARG A 177 7.59 21.76 -56.47
CA ARG A 177 7.16 21.26 -55.16
C ARG A 177 5.80 21.84 -54.77
N HIS A 178 5.22 21.33 -53.70
CA HIS A 178 4.02 21.86 -53.07
C HIS A 178 4.22 21.83 -51.56
N VAL A 179 3.93 22.94 -50.91
CA VAL A 179 4.19 23.15 -49.48
C VAL A 179 2.89 23.05 -48.72
N LEU A 180 2.85 22.21 -47.70
CA LEU A 180 1.74 22.18 -46.75
C LEU A 180 1.90 23.35 -45.78
N VAL A 181 0.93 24.25 -45.71
CA VAL A 181 0.97 25.38 -44.77
C VAL A 181 0.04 25.07 -43.60
N LEU A 182 0.60 24.89 -42.40
CA LEU A 182 -0.18 24.74 -41.17
C LEU A 182 -0.75 26.10 -40.77
N SER A 183 -2.03 26.18 -40.46
CA SER A 183 -2.77 27.44 -40.27
C SER A 183 -3.83 27.31 -39.18
N ASP A 184 -4.05 28.39 -38.43
CA ASP A 184 -5.06 28.48 -37.36
C ASP A 184 -5.85 29.81 -37.37
N ALA A 185 -5.49 30.75 -38.23
CA ALA A 185 -6.04 32.09 -38.23
C ALA A 185 -5.98 32.74 -39.62
N TYR A 186 -6.76 33.82 -39.79
CA TYR A 186 -6.80 34.64 -41.00
C TYR A 186 -5.40 35.06 -41.50
N GLY A 187 -4.50 35.43 -40.59
CA GLY A 187 -3.16 35.91 -40.93
C GLY A 187 -2.23 34.88 -41.59
N ALA A 188 -2.61 33.59 -41.61
CA ALA A 188 -1.88 32.54 -42.31
C ALA A 188 -2.21 32.48 -43.82
N HIS A 189 -3.22 33.24 -44.26
CA HIS A 189 -3.67 33.29 -45.65
C HIS A 189 -3.13 34.53 -46.36
N SER A 190 -3.08 34.47 -47.69
CA SER A 190 -2.68 35.59 -48.53
C SER A 190 -3.58 35.70 -49.76
N PRO A 191 -3.73 36.91 -50.33
CA PRO A 191 -4.45 37.06 -51.58
C PRO A 191 -3.82 36.25 -52.70
N ALA A 192 -4.64 35.65 -53.56
CA ALA A 192 -4.13 34.98 -54.75
C ALA A 192 -3.35 35.98 -55.63
N PRO A 193 -2.11 35.66 -56.07
CA PRO A 193 -1.29 36.57 -56.87
C PRO A 193 -2.00 37.01 -58.15
N GLY A 194 -2.20 38.33 -58.33
CA GLY A 194 -2.93 38.88 -59.48
C GLY A 194 -4.47 38.85 -59.36
N TYR A 195 -5.02 38.28 -58.29
CA TYR A 195 -6.46 38.09 -58.08
C TYR A 195 -6.95 38.62 -56.73
N ALA A 196 -6.26 39.61 -56.15
CA ALA A 196 -6.70 40.24 -54.89
C ALA A 196 -8.12 40.81 -54.97
N SER A 197 -8.55 41.24 -56.16
CA SER A 197 -9.95 41.55 -56.44
C SER A 197 -10.39 40.96 -57.77
N VAL A 198 -11.56 40.35 -57.79
CA VAL A 198 -12.16 39.71 -58.97
C VAL A 198 -13.55 40.30 -59.21
N PRO A 199 -13.85 40.80 -60.42
CA PRO A 199 -15.16 41.35 -60.73
C PRO A 199 -16.20 40.23 -60.95
N PHE A 200 -17.46 40.54 -60.64
CA PHE A 200 -18.61 39.75 -61.02
C PHE A 200 -19.19 40.29 -62.34
N TYR A 201 -19.33 39.42 -63.34
CA TYR A 201 -20.05 39.70 -64.58
C TYR A 201 -20.97 38.52 -64.91
N PRO A 202 -22.30 38.74 -65.02
CA PRO A 202 -23.23 37.67 -65.38
C PRO A 202 -22.96 37.16 -66.81
N LEU A 203 -23.33 35.90 -67.06
CA LEU A 203 -23.30 35.30 -68.40
C LEU A 203 -24.32 35.99 -69.32
N GLU A 204 -23.90 37.06 -70.00
CA GLU A 204 -24.61 37.68 -71.12
C GLU A 204 -23.96 37.21 -72.44
N ASP A 205 -24.64 37.37 -73.59
CA ASP A 205 -24.17 36.96 -74.94
C ASP A 205 -22.84 37.60 -75.43
N GLN A 206 -22.13 38.36 -74.59
CA GLN A 206 -20.84 38.98 -74.92
C GLN A 206 -19.68 38.26 -74.23
N MET A 207 -18.72 37.80 -75.04
CA MET A 207 -17.45 37.25 -74.57
C MET A 207 -16.67 38.33 -73.80
N ARG A 208 -16.34 38.06 -72.53
CA ARG A 208 -15.56 38.96 -71.68
C ARG A 208 -14.09 38.54 -71.67
N GLU A 209 -13.18 39.50 -71.83
CA GLU A 209 -11.73 39.23 -71.91
C GLU A 209 -11.06 39.01 -70.54
N ARG A 210 -11.67 39.49 -69.45
CA ARG A 210 -11.10 39.39 -68.10
C ARG A 210 -11.65 38.17 -67.37
N ASP A 211 -10.80 37.54 -66.57
CA ASP A 211 -11.20 36.55 -65.58
C ASP A 211 -12.20 37.19 -64.59
N HIS A 212 -13.36 36.55 -64.38
CA HIS A 212 -14.48 37.08 -63.59
C HIS A 212 -15.30 35.96 -62.94
N VAL A 213 -16.04 36.31 -61.90
CA VAL A 213 -17.10 35.45 -61.34
C VAL A 213 -18.37 35.68 -62.16
N TYR A 214 -19.09 34.62 -62.50
CA TYR A 214 -20.30 34.71 -63.34
C TYR A 214 -21.54 34.05 -62.74
N ASP A 215 -21.36 33.21 -61.72
CA ASP A 215 -22.46 32.62 -60.96
C ASP A 215 -22.18 32.78 -59.46
N TRP A 216 -23.24 33.00 -58.69
CA TRP A 216 -23.17 33.27 -57.26
C TRP A 216 -24.35 32.59 -56.55
N HIS A 217 -24.06 31.90 -55.46
CA HIS A 217 -25.07 31.25 -54.64
C HIS A 217 -24.70 31.37 -53.16
N LEU A 218 -25.60 31.95 -52.35
CA LEU A 218 -25.50 32.00 -50.89
C LEU A 218 -26.46 30.99 -50.28
N ALA A 219 -25.92 30.14 -49.43
CA ALA A 219 -26.68 29.23 -48.58
C ALA A 219 -26.46 29.58 -47.11
N GLN A 220 -27.54 29.56 -46.34
CA GLN A 220 -27.50 29.66 -44.89
C GLN A 220 -28.23 28.47 -44.27
N GLU A 221 -27.63 27.86 -43.26
CA GLU A 221 -28.15 26.66 -42.60
C GLU A 221 -28.20 26.87 -41.08
N VAL A 222 -29.26 26.38 -40.42
CA VAL A 222 -29.39 26.47 -38.96
C VAL A 222 -28.32 25.58 -38.32
N GLN A 223 -27.46 26.19 -37.52
CA GLN A 223 -26.41 25.50 -36.77
C GLN A 223 -26.63 25.65 -35.26
N PRO A 224 -26.15 24.71 -34.44
CA PRO A 224 -26.12 24.84 -32.99
C PRO A 224 -25.44 26.13 -32.51
N GLY A 225 -26.01 26.76 -31.48
CA GLY A 225 -25.55 28.07 -30.97
C GLY A 225 -24.54 27.99 -29.83
N SER A 226 -24.40 26.83 -29.18
CA SER A 226 -23.37 26.64 -28.15
C SER A 226 -22.94 25.18 -28.02
N LEU A 227 -21.73 24.98 -27.53
CA LEU A 227 -21.19 23.69 -27.13
C LEU A 227 -20.66 23.79 -25.70
N ALA A 228 -21.13 22.91 -24.82
CA ALA A 228 -20.60 22.72 -23.48
C ALA A 228 -19.81 21.40 -23.43
N LEU A 229 -18.62 21.46 -22.82
CA LEU A 229 -17.77 20.29 -22.56
C LEU A 229 -17.57 20.13 -21.06
N ASN A 230 -17.33 18.90 -20.61
CA ASN A 230 -16.93 18.61 -19.24
C ASN A 230 -15.89 17.49 -19.19
N ASP A 231 -15.15 17.39 -18.08
CA ASP A 231 -14.15 16.34 -17.85
C ASP A 231 -13.95 16.12 -16.34
N TYR A 232 -13.10 15.16 -15.98
CA TYR A 232 -12.78 14.83 -14.59
C TYR A 232 -11.26 14.81 -14.34
N ASP A 233 -10.81 15.61 -13.37
CA ASP A 233 -9.44 15.64 -12.88
C ASP A 233 -9.34 15.04 -11.48
N PHE A 234 -8.74 13.86 -11.35
CA PHE A 234 -8.56 13.20 -10.06
C PHE A 234 -7.57 13.92 -9.13
N LYS A 235 -6.69 14.79 -9.65
CA LYS A 235 -5.82 15.63 -8.81
C LYS A 235 -6.58 16.80 -8.20
N ARG A 236 -7.71 17.20 -8.81
CA ARG A 236 -8.64 18.23 -8.31
C ARG A 236 -10.09 17.74 -8.38
N PRO A 237 -10.51 16.71 -7.59
CA PRO A 237 -11.81 16.05 -7.77
C PRO A 237 -13.05 16.94 -7.61
N SER A 238 -12.91 18.09 -6.93
CA SER A 238 -13.98 19.06 -6.71
C SER A 238 -13.90 20.27 -7.66
N ALA A 239 -12.94 20.31 -8.58
CA ALA A 239 -12.85 21.38 -9.57
C ALA A 239 -14.06 21.36 -10.50
N ARG A 240 -14.58 22.54 -10.81
CA ARG A 240 -15.62 22.72 -11.82
C ARG A 240 -14.93 22.84 -13.17
N LEU A 241 -14.99 21.78 -13.95
CA LEU A 241 -14.33 21.69 -15.26
C LEU A 241 -15.28 21.96 -16.43
N GLU A 242 -16.57 22.16 -16.18
CA GLU A 242 -17.53 22.49 -17.25
C GLU A 242 -17.17 23.84 -17.89
N VAL A 243 -17.05 23.82 -19.22
CA VAL A 243 -16.74 24.98 -20.05
C VAL A 243 -17.76 25.11 -21.16
N ARG A 244 -18.03 26.33 -21.61
CA ARG A 244 -19.02 26.59 -22.64
C ARG A 244 -18.54 27.63 -23.64
N SER A 245 -18.74 27.35 -24.92
CA SER A 245 -18.55 28.31 -26.00
C SER A 245 -19.87 28.56 -26.73
N SER A 246 -20.16 29.81 -27.06
CA SER A 246 -21.41 30.24 -27.69
C SER A 246 -21.16 31.17 -28.87
N VAL A 247 -21.90 30.97 -29.94
CA VAL A 247 -21.90 31.80 -31.14
C VAL A 247 -23.33 32.25 -31.41
N SER A 248 -23.61 33.54 -31.20
CA SER A 248 -24.95 34.09 -31.39
C SER A 248 -25.22 34.42 -32.86
N ARG A 249 -26.38 34.00 -33.37
CA ARG A 249 -26.91 34.39 -34.69
C ARG A 249 -28.30 35.00 -34.51
N SER A 250 -28.67 35.92 -35.39
CA SER A 250 -29.91 36.72 -35.24
C SER A 250 -31.19 36.03 -35.71
N HIS A 251 -31.08 34.87 -36.37
CA HIS A 251 -32.25 34.13 -36.86
C HIS A 251 -32.91 33.31 -35.73
N SER A 252 -34.13 32.84 -35.95
CA SER A 252 -34.83 31.97 -35.01
C SER A 252 -34.17 30.59 -34.90
N ASN A 253 -34.34 29.93 -33.75
CA ASN A 253 -33.76 28.61 -33.44
C ASN A 253 -32.22 28.54 -33.55
N ALA A 254 -31.53 29.67 -33.36
CA ALA A 254 -30.07 29.76 -33.41
C ALA A 254 -29.37 29.28 -32.13
N ASP A 255 -30.07 29.15 -31.00
CA ASP A 255 -29.46 28.99 -29.68
C ASP A 255 -29.48 27.54 -29.14
N HIS A 256 -29.84 26.55 -29.97
CA HIS A 256 -29.89 25.16 -29.53
C HIS A 256 -28.49 24.68 -29.05
N PRO A 257 -28.37 24.15 -27.81
CA PRO A 257 -27.08 23.77 -27.24
C PRO A 257 -26.68 22.34 -27.58
N LEU A 258 -25.37 22.11 -27.69
CA LEU A 258 -24.73 20.80 -27.66
C LEU A 258 -24.01 20.58 -26.31
N TYR A 259 -23.91 19.32 -25.91
CA TYR A 259 -23.15 18.88 -24.74
C TYR A 259 -22.39 17.60 -25.07
N ASP A 260 -21.13 17.49 -24.60
CA ASP A 260 -20.30 16.31 -24.80
C ASP A 260 -19.40 16.04 -23.57
N TYR A 261 -19.13 14.75 -23.30
CA TYR A 261 -18.25 14.27 -22.24
C TYR A 261 -17.62 12.93 -22.68
N PRO A 262 -16.30 12.73 -22.53
CA PRO A 262 -15.31 13.67 -21.98
C PRO A 262 -14.84 14.72 -22.99
N GLY A 263 -14.38 15.87 -22.50
CA GLY A 263 -13.87 16.97 -23.32
C GLY A 263 -12.38 16.89 -23.67
N GLU A 264 -11.65 15.92 -23.12
CA GLU A 264 -10.21 15.68 -23.34
C GLU A 264 -9.26 16.77 -22.82
N TYR A 265 -9.57 17.36 -21.66
CA TYR A 265 -8.72 18.39 -21.06
C TYR A 265 -8.62 18.24 -19.54
N VAL A 266 -7.55 18.82 -18.98
CA VAL A 266 -7.33 18.90 -17.53
C VAL A 266 -7.42 20.33 -17.00
N GLN A 267 -7.07 21.34 -17.81
CA GLN A 267 -7.25 22.76 -17.49
C GLN A 267 -8.45 23.34 -18.22
N THR A 268 -9.19 24.21 -17.55
CA THR A 268 -10.39 24.83 -18.12
C THR A 268 -10.09 25.74 -19.31
N SER A 269 -8.92 26.39 -19.35
CA SER A 269 -8.48 27.20 -20.50
C SER A 269 -8.39 26.39 -21.79
N ASP A 270 -7.89 25.15 -21.69
CA ASP A 270 -7.75 24.26 -22.84
C ASP A 270 -9.13 23.74 -23.27
N GLY A 271 -9.97 23.38 -22.30
CA GLY A 271 -11.36 22.99 -22.55
C GLY A 271 -12.20 24.09 -23.22
N GLU A 272 -12.07 25.35 -22.78
CA GLU A 272 -12.71 26.51 -23.42
C GLU A 272 -12.28 26.64 -24.88
N GLN A 273 -10.99 26.38 -25.15
CA GLN A 273 -10.44 26.44 -26.48
C GLN A 273 -10.92 25.28 -27.36
N TYR A 274 -11.06 24.06 -26.83
CA TYR A 274 -11.66 22.93 -27.55
C TYR A 274 -13.14 23.15 -27.84
N ALA A 275 -13.91 23.65 -26.86
CA ALA A 275 -15.30 24.01 -27.07
C ALA A 275 -15.44 25.09 -28.16
N ARG A 276 -14.55 26.10 -28.15
CA ARG A 276 -14.48 27.14 -29.18
C ARG A 276 -14.14 26.58 -30.56
N ASN A 277 -13.09 25.76 -30.68
CA ASN A 277 -12.69 25.16 -31.95
C ASN A 277 -13.83 24.34 -32.59
N ARG A 278 -14.48 23.49 -31.78
CA ARG A 278 -15.56 22.61 -32.25
C ARG A 278 -16.81 23.39 -32.66
N ILE A 279 -17.23 24.40 -31.88
CA ILE A 279 -18.41 25.23 -32.24
C ILE A 279 -18.12 26.13 -33.45
N GLU A 280 -16.91 26.67 -33.58
CA GLU A 280 -16.48 27.44 -34.76
C GLU A 280 -16.49 26.56 -36.02
N ALA A 281 -16.06 25.29 -35.93
CA ALA A 281 -16.10 24.34 -37.05
C ALA A 281 -17.52 24.10 -37.55
N ILE A 282 -18.46 23.88 -36.63
CA ILE A 282 -19.89 23.73 -36.93
C ILE A 282 -20.44 25.02 -37.55
N GLN A 283 -20.15 26.16 -36.95
CA GLN A 283 -20.59 27.48 -37.40
C GLN A 283 -20.01 27.88 -38.76
N THR A 284 -18.94 27.23 -39.22
CA THR A 284 -18.40 27.42 -40.57
C THR A 284 -19.40 26.99 -41.67
N GLN A 285 -20.38 26.15 -41.33
CA GLN A 285 -21.47 25.74 -42.23
C GLN A 285 -22.69 26.69 -42.19
N TYR A 286 -22.73 27.64 -41.24
CA TYR A 286 -23.86 28.56 -41.09
C TYR A 286 -24.10 29.42 -42.33
N GLU A 287 -23.02 29.95 -42.92
CA GLU A 287 -23.06 30.79 -44.11
C GLU A 287 -22.00 30.34 -45.11
N ARG A 288 -22.45 29.86 -46.27
CA ARG A 288 -21.58 29.39 -47.36
C ARG A 288 -21.91 30.15 -48.64
N VAL A 289 -20.86 30.59 -49.33
CA VAL A 289 -21.00 31.22 -50.64
C VAL A 289 -20.32 30.33 -51.68
N GLN A 290 -21.09 29.89 -52.67
CA GLN A 290 -20.60 29.17 -53.84
C GLN A 290 -20.49 30.13 -55.02
N LEU A 291 -19.37 30.08 -55.73
CA LEU A 291 -19.08 30.96 -56.85
C LEU A 291 -18.58 30.15 -58.04
N ARG A 292 -19.11 30.40 -59.24
CA ARG A 292 -18.50 29.90 -60.48
C ARG A 292 -17.72 30.98 -61.17
N THR A 293 -16.50 30.64 -61.57
CA THR A 293 -15.56 31.59 -62.13
C THR A 293 -14.58 30.95 -63.10
N ASN A 294 -14.16 31.73 -64.10
CA ASN A 294 -13.04 31.40 -64.96
C ASN A 294 -11.70 31.97 -64.44
N ALA A 295 -11.67 32.50 -63.21
CA ALA A 295 -10.48 33.06 -62.57
C ALA A 295 -9.44 31.99 -62.25
N ARG A 296 -8.41 31.93 -63.09
CA ARG A 296 -7.41 30.85 -63.07
C ARG A 296 -6.50 30.84 -61.85
N GLY A 297 -6.29 31.98 -61.19
CA GLY A 297 -5.40 32.08 -60.03
C GLY A 297 -6.03 31.72 -58.69
N LEU A 298 -7.36 31.61 -58.60
CA LEU A 298 -8.06 31.38 -57.33
C LEU A 298 -8.01 29.90 -56.91
N GLY A 299 -7.72 29.64 -55.64
CA GLY A 299 -7.69 28.26 -55.12
C GLY A 299 -7.85 28.16 -53.61
N ALA A 300 -8.00 26.93 -53.10
CA ALA A 300 -8.27 26.72 -51.69
C ALA A 300 -7.15 27.29 -50.82
N GLY A 301 -7.52 28.08 -49.81
CA GLY A 301 -6.61 28.76 -48.91
C GLY A 301 -6.24 30.19 -49.33
N HIS A 302 -6.65 30.65 -50.51
CA HIS A 302 -6.47 32.04 -50.92
C HIS A 302 -7.58 32.96 -50.41
N LEU A 303 -7.20 34.23 -50.21
CA LEU A 303 -8.11 35.34 -50.02
C LEU A 303 -8.38 36.05 -51.36
N PHE A 304 -9.59 36.57 -51.54
CA PHE A 304 -9.87 37.52 -52.63
C PHE A 304 -11.12 38.36 -52.30
N LYS A 305 -11.22 39.54 -52.91
CA LYS A 305 -12.39 40.42 -52.78
C LYS A 305 -13.26 40.39 -54.04
N MET A 306 -14.51 39.99 -53.90
CA MET A 306 -15.49 40.09 -55.00
C MET A 306 -15.97 41.54 -55.15
N THR A 307 -16.14 42.01 -56.39
CA THR A 307 -16.64 43.36 -56.69
C THR A 307 -17.66 43.34 -57.82
N GLY A 308 -18.60 44.30 -57.82
CA GLY A 308 -19.57 44.45 -58.91
C GLY A 308 -20.78 43.51 -58.86
N TYR A 309 -20.97 42.74 -57.78
CA TYR A 309 -22.18 41.94 -57.59
C TYR A 309 -23.36 42.83 -57.14
N PRO A 310 -24.60 42.63 -57.63
CA PRO A 310 -25.75 43.50 -57.32
C PRO A 310 -26.09 43.64 -55.83
N ARG A 311 -25.77 42.63 -55.00
CA ARG A 311 -26.01 42.64 -53.56
C ARG A 311 -24.77 43.20 -52.84
N ASP A 312 -24.83 44.46 -52.40
CA ASP A 312 -23.65 45.22 -51.96
C ASP A 312 -22.86 44.58 -50.80
N ASP A 313 -23.55 44.01 -49.81
CA ASP A 313 -22.96 43.32 -48.66
C ASP A 313 -22.15 42.06 -49.03
N GLN A 314 -22.32 41.53 -50.24
CA GLN A 314 -21.55 40.40 -50.77
C GLN A 314 -20.30 40.85 -51.54
N ASN A 315 -20.06 42.15 -51.74
CA ASN A 315 -18.81 42.65 -52.32
C ASN A 315 -17.72 42.78 -51.24
N ARG A 316 -17.41 41.66 -50.60
CA ARG A 316 -16.50 41.54 -49.45
C ARG A 316 -15.33 40.62 -49.75
N GLU A 317 -14.43 40.50 -48.77
CA GLU A 317 -13.32 39.56 -48.83
C GLU A 317 -13.78 38.16 -48.42
N TYR A 318 -13.37 37.17 -49.19
CA TYR A 318 -13.71 35.78 -49.02
C TYR A 318 -12.46 34.93 -48.79
N LEU A 319 -12.58 33.95 -47.89
CA LEU A 319 -11.65 32.84 -47.80
C LEU A 319 -12.21 31.65 -48.60
N ILE A 320 -11.44 31.18 -49.59
CA ILE A 320 -11.80 30.01 -50.38
C ILE A 320 -11.50 28.76 -49.54
N ILE A 321 -12.54 28.09 -49.07
CA ILE A 321 -12.42 26.89 -48.23
C ILE A 321 -12.47 25.59 -49.03
N GLY A 322 -12.94 25.64 -50.28
CA GLY A 322 -13.00 24.51 -51.19
C GLY A 322 -13.00 24.99 -52.63
N ALA A 323 -12.43 24.18 -53.52
CA ALA A 323 -12.39 24.50 -54.94
C ALA A 323 -12.51 23.22 -55.78
N ARG A 324 -13.23 23.32 -56.88
CA ARG A 324 -13.23 22.32 -57.96
C ARG A 324 -12.77 22.98 -59.24
N TYR A 325 -11.92 22.29 -59.99
CA TYR A 325 -11.33 22.80 -61.22
C TYR A 325 -11.70 21.89 -62.37
N ALA A 326 -12.13 22.47 -63.47
CA ALA A 326 -12.29 21.79 -64.75
C ALA A 326 -11.44 22.53 -65.79
N VAL A 327 -10.36 21.89 -66.23
CA VAL A 327 -9.48 22.43 -67.28
C VAL A 327 -9.58 21.53 -68.49
N SER A 328 -10.02 22.06 -69.62
CA SER A 328 -10.17 21.31 -70.87
C SER A 328 -9.34 21.96 -71.97
N GLN A 329 -8.66 21.14 -72.77
CA GLN A 329 -7.94 21.60 -73.94
C GLN A 329 -8.47 20.96 -75.21
N GLU A 330 -8.48 21.73 -76.30
CA GLU A 330 -8.93 21.24 -77.60
C GLU A 330 -8.15 20.00 -78.04
N ALA A 331 -8.85 18.98 -78.52
CA ALA A 331 -8.23 17.78 -79.05
C ALA A 331 -7.33 18.13 -80.26
N TYR A 332 -6.26 17.37 -80.47
CA TYR A 332 -5.39 17.51 -81.65
C TYR A 332 -6.07 17.08 -82.97
N GLU A 333 -7.33 16.64 -82.90
CA GLU A 333 -8.15 16.23 -84.03
C GLU A 333 -9.29 17.25 -84.23
N THR A 334 -9.46 17.71 -85.47
CA THR A 334 -10.51 18.67 -85.85
C THR A 334 -11.89 18.05 -85.69
N GLY A 335 -12.72 18.56 -84.78
CA GLY A 335 -14.13 18.16 -84.66
C GLY A 335 -14.78 18.22 -83.27
N SER A 336 -14.03 18.52 -82.20
CA SER A 336 -14.62 18.68 -80.85
C SER A 336 -14.85 20.17 -80.52
N GLY A 337 -16.08 20.52 -80.17
CA GLY A 337 -16.59 21.88 -80.02
C GLY A 337 -16.06 22.66 -78.81
N GLY A 338 -16.11 23.99 -78.94
CA GLY A 338 -15.62 24.97 -77.96
C GLY A 338 -16.47 25.05 -76.70
N GLY A 339 -15.92 24.55 -75.59
CA GLY A 339 -16.34 24.88 -74.22
C GLY A 339 -15.35 25.84 -73.57
N LEU A 340 -15.67 26.32 -72.36
CA LEU A 340 -14.73 27.10 -71.55
C LEU A 340 -13.47 26.27 -71.26
N GLN A 341 -12.29 26.82 -71.56
CA GLN A 341 -11.01 26.11 -71.38
C GLN A 341 -10.64 25.95 -69.89
N TYR A 342 -11.16 26.82 -69.02
CA TYR A 342 -10.98 26.79 -67.58
C TYR A 342 -12.25 27.23 -66.87
N GLU A 343 -12.71 26.40 -65.93
CA GLU A 343 -13.82 26.69 -65.03
C GLU A 343 -13.44 26.25 -63.62
N SER A 344 -13.92 27.00 -62.63
CA SER A 344 -13.80 26.63 -61.23
C SER A 344 -15.06 26.93 -60.44
N ASP A 345 -15.49 25.97 -59.63
CA ASP A 345 -16.51 26.13 -58.61
C ASP A 345 -15.81 26.33 -57.26
N LEU A 346 -16.00 27.47 -56.63
CA LEU A 346 -15.39 27.83 -55.37
C LEU A 346 -16.42 27.77 -54.25
N GLU A 347 -16.05 27.19 -53.12
CA GLU A 347 -16.78 27.30 -51.86
C GLU A 347 -16.03 28.28 -50.95
N CYS A 348 -16.74 29.28 -50.44
CA CYS A 348 -16.18 30.41 -49.74
C CYS A 348 -16.93 30.69 -48.43
N ILE A 349 -16.21 31.29 -47.48
CA ILE A 349 -16.79 31.94 -46.30
C ILE A 349 -16.31 33.39 -46.23
N ASP A 350 -16.98 34.20 -45.41
CA ASP A 350 -16.47 35.52 -45.03
C ASP A 350 -15.06 35.38 -44.43
N ALA A 351 -14.10 36.16 -44.91
CA ALA A 351 -12.73 36.09 -44.41
C ALA A 351 -12.61 36.53 -42.93
N GLY A 352 -13.57 37.31 -42.42
CA GLY A 352 -13.67 37.65 -41.00
C GLY A 352 -14.18 36.52 -40.11
N GLN A 353 -14.77 35.46 -40.69
CA GLN A 353 -15.17 34.27 -39.96
C GLN A 353 -14.00 33.32 -39.77
N ALA A 354 -13.75 32.91 -38.51
CA ALA A 354 -12.73 31.91 -38.22
C ALA A 354 -13.11 30.54 -38.79
N PHE A 355 -12.26 29.99 -39.64
CA PHE A 355 -12.37 28.61 -40.11
C PHE A 355 -11.78 27.64 -39.09
N ARG A 356 -12.49 26.55 -38.83
CA ARG A 356 -11.98 25.36 -38.14
C ARG A 356 -12.39 24.12 -38.91
N PRO A 357 -11.53 23.09 -38.98
CA PRO A 357 -11.88 21.84 -39.64
C PRO A 357 -12.91 21.07 -38.81
N MET A 358 -13.83 20.39 -39.48
CA MET A 358 -14.75 19.45 -38.82
C MET A 358 -14.00 18.19 -38.38
N PRO A 359 -14.32 17.62 -37.20
CA PRO A 359 -13.73 16.38 -36.70
C PRO A 359 -14.30 15.18 -37.45
N THR A 360 -13.81 14.94 -38.67
CA THR A 360 -14.26 13.81 -39.51
C THR A 360 -13.36 12.59 -39.37
N THR A 361 -12.13 12.79 -38.88
CA THR A 361 -11.18 11.71 -38.70
C THR A 361 -11.51 10.97 -37.40
N ILE A 362 -11.76 9.66 -37.50
CA ILE A 362 -12.20 8.86 -36.35
C ILE A 362 -11.03 8.69 -35.38
N LYS A 363 -11.21 9.09 -34.12
CA LYS A 363 -10.25 8.81 -33.05
C LYS A 363 -10.20 7.30 -32.78
N PRO A 364 -9.03 6.67 -32.67
CA PRO A 364 -8.93 5.25 -32.39
C PRO A 364 -9.48 4.90 -31.01
N ILE A 365 -10.14 3.75 -30.91
CA ILE A 365 -10.73 3.23 -29.68
C ILE A 365 -10.08 1.89 -29.35
N VAL A 366 -9.54 1.76 -28.14
CA VAL A 366 -9.11 0.47 -27.58
C VAL A 366 -10.34 -0.31 -27.15
N GLN A 367 -10.70 -1.31 -27.96
CA GLN A 367 -11.94 -2.08 -27.80
C GLN A 367 -12.06 -2.86 -26.49
N GLY A 368 -10.95 -3.09 -25.78
CA GLY A 368 -10.95 -3.82 -24.52
C GLY A 368 -9.62 -3.70 -23.79
N PRO A 369 -9.53 -4.26 -22.57
CA PRO A 369 -8.31 -4.21 -21.77
C PRO A 369 -7.15 -4.94 -22.44
N GLN A 370 -5.94 -4.53 -22.11
CA GLN A 370 -4.69 -5.16 -22.55
C GLN A 370 -3.83 -5.49 -21.34
N THR A 371 -2.85 -6.38 -21.48
CA THR A 371 -1.81 -6.52 -20.46
C THR A 371 -0.59 -5.67 -20.79
N ALA A 372 0.11 -5.23 -19.76
CA ALA A 372 1.34 -4.45 -19.84
C ALA A 372 2.28 -4.83 -18.70
N MET A 373 3.57 -4.59 -18.87
CA MET A 373 4.59 -4.85 -17.85
C MET A 373 4.86 -3.57 -17.07
N VAL A 374 4.91 -3.64 -15.74
CA VAL A 374 5.26 -2.49 -14.89
C VAL A 374 6.76 -2.19 -15.00
N VAL A 375 7.12 -0.93 -15.16
CA VAL A 375 8.50 -0.47 -15.41
C VAL A 375 8.90 0.69 -14.50
N GLY A 376 10.21 0.92 -14.38
CA GLY A 376 10.78 2.02 -13.60
C GLY A 376 12.30 2.09 -13.73
N PRO A 377 12.97 2.93 -12.93
CA PRO A 377 14.41 3.12 -13.00
C PRO A 377 15.18 1.84 -12.67
N LYS A 378 16.35 1.69 -13.32
CA LYS A 378 17.24 0.56 -13.05
C LYS A 378 17.69 0.53 -11.59
N GLY A 379 17.56 -0.63 -10.93
CA GLY A 379 17.93 -0.83 -9.52
C GLY A 379 16.80 -0.55 -8.52
N GLU A 380 15.63 -0.14 -8.99
CA GLU A 380 14.41 -0.07 -8.20
C GLU A 380 13.58 -1.37 -8.35
N GLU A 381 12.86 -1.75 -7.28
CA GLU A 381 11.82 -2.80 -7.35
C GLU A 381 10.41 -2.20 -7.42
N ILE A 382 10.25 -0.97 -6.94
CA ILE A 382 8.97 -0.26 -6.84
C ILE A 382 9.19 1.17 -7.33
N TRP A 383 8.39 1.60 -8.30
CA TRP A 383 8.39 2.98 -8.78
C TRP A 383 6.97 3.53 -8.78
N THR A 384 6.70 4.43 -7.84
CA THR A 384 5.36 4.96 -7.58
C THR A 384 5.42 6.41 -7.15
N ASP A 385 4.27 7.09 -7.18
CA ASP A 385 4.13 8.48 -6.77
C ASP A 385 3.14 8.65 -5.61
N GLN A 386 2.87 9.91 -5.22
CA GLN A 386 1.98 10.25 -4.11
C GLN A 386 0.53 9.73 -4.24
N TYR A 387 0.13 9.26 -5.42
CA TYR A 387 -1.22 8.72 -5.67
C TYR A 387 -1.22 7.19 -5.84
N GLY A 388 -0.09 6.52 -5.61
CA GLY A 388 0.04 5.08 -5.82
C GLY A 388 -0.01 4.67 -7.29
N ARG A 389 0.35 5.59 -8.21
CA ARG A 389 0.41 5.30 -9.66
C ARG A 389 1.69 4.55 -9.99
N VAL A 390 1.72 3.86 -11.13
CA VAL A 390 2.93 3.22 -11.67
C VAL A 390 3.08 3.55 -13.16
N LYS A 391 4.23 3.21 -13.74
CA LYS A 391 4.46 3.29 -15.19
C LYS A 391 4.50 1.90 -15.79
N VAL A 392 4.13 1.76 -17.06
CA VAL A 392 4.09 0.48 -17.76
C VAL A 392 4.76 0.57 -19.13
N HIS A 393 5.20 -0.58 -19.62
CA HIS A 393 5.56 -0.83 -21.01
C HIS A 393 4.43 -1.64 -21.65
N PHE A 394 3.85 -1.11 -22.72
CA PHE A 394 2.86 -1.84 -23.53
C PHE A 394 3.58 -2.71 -24.55
N TYR A 395 3.09 -3.94 -24.77
CA TYR A 395 3.76 -4.88 -25.69
C TYR A 395 3.75 -4.48 -27.17
N TRP A 396 2.95 -3.49 -27.56
CA TRP A 396 2.96 -2.91 -28.90
C TRP A 396 3.92 -1.72 -29.03
N ASP A 397 4.48 -1.22 -27.93
CA ASP A 397 5.46 -0.15 -27.97
C ASP A 397 6.82 -0.70 -28.42
N ARG A 398 7.40 -0.05 -29.42
CA ARG A 398 8.67 -0.43 -30.06
C ARG A 398 9.72 0.67 -29.91
N HIS A 399 9.36 1.78 -29.29
CA HIS A 399 10.14 3.02 -29.28
C HIS A 399 10.66 3.39 -27.90
N ASP A 400 10.22 2.69 -26.85
CA ASP A 400 10.70 2.88 -25.49
C ASP A 400 11.89 1.98 -25.14
N GLN A 401 12.33 2.08 -23.89
CA GLN A 401 13.42 1.29 -23.32
C GLN A 401 12.97 0.46 -22.11
N SER A 402 11.65 0.30 -21.92
CA SER A 402 11.03 -0.36 -20.77
C SER A 402 11.56 0.16 -19.42
N ASN A 403 11.70 1.47 -19.30
CA ASN A 403 12.20 2.20 -18.13
C ASN A 403 11.19 3.26 -17.63
N GLU A 404 11.63 4.18 -16.77
CA GLU A 404 10.79 5.25 -16.21
C GLU A 404 10.22 6.25 -17.23
N ASN A 405 10.61 6.19 -18.50
CA ASN A 405 10.13 7.06 -19.57
C ASN A 405 9.23 6.35 -20.59
N SER A 406 8.78 5.12 -20.30
CA SER A 406 7.98 4.32 -21.24
C SER A 406 6.52 4.77 -21.34
N SER A 407 5.97 5.31 -20.25
CA SER A 407 4.58 5.79 -20.21
C SER A 407 4.41 7.00 -19.30
N CYS A 408 3.19 7.55 -19.31
CA CYS A 408 2.70 8.43 -18.26
C CYS A 408 2.46 7.66 -16.95
N TRP A 409 2.11 8.39 -15.89
CA TRP A 409 1.71 7.80 -14.61
C TRP A 409 0.27 7.26 -14.66
N ILE A 410 0.12 5.96 -14.44
CA ILE A 410 -1.15 5.24 -14.57
C ILE A 410 -1.69 4.86 -13.19
N ARG A 411 -2.96 5.19 -12.94
CA ARG A 411 -3.66 4.83 -11.68
C ARG A 411 -3.89 3.33 -11.59
N VAL A 412 -3.82 2.81 -10.37
CA VAL A 412 -4.00 1.38 -10.08
C VAL A 412 -5.26 1.20 -9.25
N SER A 413 -6.20 0.40 -9.77
CA SER A 413 -7.37 -0.05 -9.03
C SER A 413 -6.97 -0.79 -7.77
N GLN A 414 -7.64 -0.50 -6.67
CA GLN A 414 -7.44 -1.14 -5.37
C GLN A 414 -8.70 -1.91 -4.98
N ALA A 415 -8.55 -2.95 -4.16
CA ALA A 415 -9.68 -3.73 -3.68
C ALA A 415 -10.65 -2.90 -2.82
N TRP A 416 -10.15 -1.91 -2.08
CA TRP A 416 -10.96 -0.97 -1.30
C TRP A 416 -10.22 0.36 -1.13
N ALA A 417 -10.85 1.50 -1.45
CA ALA A 417 -10.19 2.81 -1.40
C ALA A 417 -11.10 3.89 -0.77
N GLY A 418 -10.69 4.41 0.38
CA GLY A 418 -11.34 5.49 1.11
C GLY A 418 -10.44 6.70 1.31
N LYS A 419 -10.94 7.70 2.04
CA LYS A 419 -10.18 8.93 2.35
C LYS A 419 -9.08 8.63 3.37
N ASN A 420 -7.88 8.30 2.89
CA ASN A 420 -6.71 7.95 3.70
C ASN A 420 -6.84 6.64 4.50
N TRP A 421 -7.66 5.71 4.02
CA TRP A 421 -7.83 4.35 4.56
C TRP A 421 -8.26 3.41 3.42
N GLY A 422 -8.04 2.11 3.58
CA GLY A 422 -8.35 1.10 2.57
C GLY A 422 -7.18 0.16 2.28
N HIS A 423 -7.27 -0.58 1.19
CA HIS A 423 -6.22 -1.50 0.73
C HIS A 423 -5.23 -0.78 -0.17
N ILE A 424 -3.95 -1.14 -0.04
CA ILE A 424 -2.92 -0.70 -0.97
C ILE A 424 -2.00 -1.87 -1.32
N GLN A 425 -2.03 -2.25 -2.58
CA GLN A 425 -1.01 -3.11 -3.16
C GLN A 425 -0.48 -2.38 -4.39
N ILE A 426 0.81 -2.04 -4.39
CA ILE A 426 1.45 -1.31 -5.49
C ILE A 426 2.11 -2.33 -6.42
N PRO A 427 1.83 -2.32 -7.74
CA PRO A 427 2.52 -3.19 -8.69
C PRO A 427 4.03 -2.94 -8.69
N ARG A 428 4.82 -4.00 -8.68
CA ARG A 428 6.28 -3.94 -8.71
C ARG A 428 6.81 -4.00 -10.13
N ILE A 429 7.99 -3.46 -10.36
CA ILE A 429 8.67 -3.51 -11.66
C ILE A 429 8.84 -4.97 -12.09
N GLY A 430 8.54 -5.26 -13.35
CA GLY A 430 8.55 -6.60 -13.94
C GLY A 430 7.24 -7.39 -13.77
N GLN A 431 6.28 -6.91 -12.97
CA GLN A 431 4.98 -7.58 -12.84
C GLN A 431 4.05 -7.25 -14.01
N GLU A 432 3.21 -8.21 -14.38
CA GLU A 432 2.18 -8.03 -15.42
C GLU A 432 0.87 -7.52 -14.82
N VAL A 433 0.31 -6.49 -15.45
CA VAL A 433 -0.93 -5.83 -15.05
C VAL A 433 -1.91 -5.76 -16.21
N ILE A 434 -3.21 -5.73 -15.90
CA ILE A 434 -4.28 -5.48 -16.86
C ILE A 434 -4.53 -3.97 -16.89
N VAL A 435 -4.43 -3.36 -18.06
CA VAL A 435 -4.67 -1.94 -18.34
C VAL A 435 -5.97 -1.80 -19.13
N SER A 436 -6.92 -1.08 -18.56
CA SER A 436 -8.11 -0.58 -19.23
C SER A 436 -7.88 0.86 -19.71
N PHE A 437 -8.78 1.36 -20.55
CA PHE A 437 -8.70 2.69 -21.14
C PHE A 437 -10.04 3.40 -20.90
N LEU A 438 -10.02 4.56 -20.25
CA LEU A 438 -11.25 5.30 -19.91
C LEU A 438 -11.94 5.76 -21.21
N GLU A 439 -13.22 5.46 -21.38
CA GLU A 439 -13.97 5.64 -22.64
C GLU A 439 -13.33 4.96 -23.86
N GLY A 440 -12.46 3.97 -23.62
CA GLY A 440 -11.68 3.32 -24.67
C GLY A 440 -10.57 4.19 -25.27
N ASP A 441 -10.30 5.36 -24.69
CA ASP A 441 -9.30 6.32 -25.20
C ASP A 441 -7.86 5.84 -24.92
N PRO A 442 -7.03 5.60 -25.96
CA PRO A 442 -5.62 5.21 -25.81
C PRO A 442 -4.80 6.18 -24.93
N ASP A 443 -5.20 7.45 -24.85
CA ASP A 443 -4.51 8.49 -24.09
C ASP A 443 -4.82 8.43 -22.57
N ARG A 444 -5.79 7.61 -22.15
CA ARG A 444 -6.29 7.55 -20.77
C ARG A 444 -6.23 6.14 -20.16
N PRO A 445 -5.03 5.57 -19.99
CA PRO A 445 -4.89 4.25 -19.38
C PRO A 445 -5.19 4.26 -17.87
N ILE A 446 -5.70 3.14 -17.37
CA ILE A 446 -5.91 2.84 -15.95
C ILE A 446 -5.69 1.34 -15.69
N ILE A 447 -4.90 0.98 -14.69
CA ILE A 447 -4.66 -0.42 -14.32
C ILE A 447 -5.84 -0.94 -13.50
N THR A 448 -6.44 -2.05 -13.92
CA THR A 448 -7.66 -2.62 -13.35
C THR A 448 -7.48 -4.04 -12.82
N GLY A 449 -6.33 -4.68 -13.06
CA GLY A 449 -6.06 -6.02 -12.58
C GLY A 449 -4.59 -6.41 -12.59
N ARG A 450 -4.32 -7.62 -12.10
CA ARG A 450 -3.00 -8.26 -12.02
C ARG A 450 -3.15 -9.70 -12.45
N VAL A 451 -2.15 -10.23 -13.13
CA VAL A 451 -2.15 -11.61 -13.59
C VAL A 451 -0.80 -12.27 -13.32
N TYR A 452 -0.83 -13.56 -13.01
CA TYR A 452 0.35 -14.40 -12.97
C TYR A 452 0.68 -14.90 -14.38
N ASN A 453 1.94 -15.21 -14.63
CA ASN A 453 2.43 -15.78 -15.88
C ASN A 453 3.53 -16.82 -15.62
N ALA A 454 4.22 -17.29 -16.66
CA ALA A 454 5.22 -18.35 -16.52
C ALA A 454 6.47 -17.94 -15.73
N GLU A 455 6.77 -16.65 -15.66
CA GLU A 455 7.90 -16.10 -14.89
C GLU A 455 7.44 -15.58 -13.53
N GLN A 456 6.35 -14.82 -13.51
CA GLN A 456 5.66 -14.36 -12.32
C GLN A 456 4.65 -15.43 -11.89
N THR A 457 5.15 -16.51 -11.30
CA THR A 457 4.34 -17.67 -10.94
C THR A 457 3.43 -17.40 -9.74
N VAL A 458 2.40 -18.25 -9.57
CA VAL A 458 1.52 -18.25 -8.40
C VAL A 458 2.31 -18.50 -7.10
N PRO A 459 1.83 -18.02 -5.92
CA PRO A 459 2.56 -18.17 -4.66
C PRO A 459 2.57 -19.60 -4.09
N TYR A 460 1.60 -20.42 -4.48
CA TYR A 460 1.42 -21.80 -4.03
C TYR A 460 1.37 -22.71 -5.26
N ASP A 461 2.07 -23.84 -5.22
CA ASP A 461 2.20 -24.71 -6.38
C ASP A 461 0.83 -25.25 -6.83
N LEU A 462 0.43 -24.92 -8.06
CA LEU A 462 -0.81 -25.38 -8.68
C LEU A 462 -0.51 -26.47 -9.73
N PRO A 463 -1.41 -27.46 -9.89
CA PRO A 463 -2.75 -27.56 -9.28
C PRO A 463 -2.79 -28.25 -7.90
N ALA A 464 -1.65 -28.66 -7.34
CA ALA A 464 -1.60 -29.45 -6.11
C ALA A 464 -2.26 -28.76 -4.90
N ASN A 465 -2.04 -27.45 -4.75
CA ASN A 465 -2.53 -26.66 -3.62
C ASN A 465 -3.75 -25.79 -3.99
N ALA A 466 -4.69 -26.33 -4.79
CA ALA A 466 -5.84 -25.58 -5.29
C ALA A 466 -6.82 -25.11 -4.19
N THR A 467 -6.76 -25.68 -2.99
CA THR A 467 -7.54 -25.28 -1.80
C THR A 467 -6.87 -24.18 -0.97
N GLN A 468 -5.66 -23.76 -1.32
CA GLN A 468 -4.97 -22.67 -0.62
C GLN A 468 -5.34 -21.32 -1.19
N SER A 469 -5.61 -20.37 -0.32
CA SER A 469 -5.84 -18.97 -0.65
C SER A 469 -5.12 -18.04 0.31
N GLY A 470 -4.82 -16.80 -0.10
CA GLY A 470 -4.20 -15.84 0.81
C GLY A 470 -3.40 -14.74 0.12
N VAL A 471 -2.62 -14.03 0.93
CA VAL A 471 -1.74 -12.95 0.50
C VAL A 471 -0.33 -13.25 0.98
N LYS A 472 0.62 -13.33 0.04
CA LYS A 472 2.04 -13.49 0.31
C LYS A 472 2.80 -12.29 -0.23
N SER A 473 3.55 -11.62 0.63
CA SER A 473 4.37 -10.47 0.26
C SER A 473 5.81 -10.89 -0.06
N ARG A 474 6.68 -9.91 -0.28
CA ARG A 474 8.13 -10.11 -0.44
C ARG A 474 8.85 -8.91 0.14
N SER A 475 9.87 -9.12 0.97
CA SER A 475 10.71 -8.02 1.46
C SER A 475 11.30 -7.24 0.28
N SER A 476 11.38 -5.92 0.40
CA SER A 476 11.89 -5.02 -0.65
C SER A 476 12.79 -3.96 0.00
N LYS A 477 13.96 -3.65 -0.55
CA LYS A 477 14.60 -4.26 -1.74
C LYS A 477 15.44 -5.50 -1.37
N GLY A 478 15.71 -6.35 -2.36
CA GLY A 478 16.67 -7.47 -2.25
C GLY A 478 16.13 -8.69 -1.51
N GLY A 479 14.81 -8.83 -1.40
CA GLY A 479 14.19 -9.97 -0.71
C GLY A 479 14.39 -11.29 -1.44
N THR A 480 14.81 -12.32 -0.72
CA THR A 480 14.91 -13.69 -1.25
C THR A 480 13.57 -14.43 -1.15
N PRO A 481 13.42 -15.64 -1.73
CA PRO A 481 12.22 -16.46 -1.53
C PRO A 481 11.83 -16.72 -0.08
N ALA A 482 12.79 -16.67 0.86
CA ALA A 482 12.53 -16.87 2.28
C ALA A 482 11.99 -15.63 3.00
N ASN A 483 12.15 -14.42 2.45
CA ASN A 483 11.84 -13.18 3.17
C ASN A 483 10.44 -12.66 2.82
N PHE A 484 9.42 -12.96 3.63
CA PHE A 484 8.04 -12.57 3.32
C PHE A 484 7.14 -12.47 4.56
N ASN A 485 6.12 -11.62 4.47
CA ASN A 485 4.95 -11.68 5.35
C ASN A 485 3.80 -12.38 4.61
N GLU A 486 3.07 -13.27 5.27
CA GLU A 486 2.00 -14.08 4.66
C GLU A 486 0.81 -14.26 5.60
N ILE A 487 -0.39 -14.23 5.02
CA ILE A 487 -1.62 -14.76 5.62
C ILE A 487 -2.19 -15.77 4.61
N ARG A 488 -2.25 -17.04 4.99
CA ARG A 488 -2.74 -18.15 4.15
C ARG A 488 -3.84 -18.93 4.86
N MET A 489 -4.91 -19.20 4.13
CA MET A 489 -6.02 -20.08 4.52
C MET A 489 -5.93 -21.35 3.67
N GLU A 490 -5.88 -22.51 4.33
CA GLU A 490 -5.98 -23.84 3.73
C GLU A 490 -7.37 -24.40 4.00
N ASP A 491 -8.11 -24.68 2.92
CA ASP A 491 -9.49 -25.19 2.97
C ASP A 491 -9.58 -26.70 2.68
N LYS A 492 -8.45 -27.42 2.65
CA LYS A 492 -8.44 -28.88 2.52
C LYS A 492 -9.11 -29.52 3.73
N LYS A 493 -10.25 -30.18 3.47
CA LYS A 493 -11.08 -30.80 4.50
C LYS A 493 -10.31 -31.80 5.36
N GLY A 494 -10.32 -31.59 6.68
CA GLY A 494 -9.62 -32.41 7.67
C GLY A 494 -8.15 -32.03 7.89
N GLU A 495 -7.65 -31.05 7.15
CA GLU A 495 -6.30 -30.49 7.22
C GLU A 495 -6.34 -28.96 7.15
N GLU A 496 -7.45 -28.34 7.54
CA GLU A 496 -7.64 -26.88 7.49
C GLU A 496 -6.61 -26.15 8.35
N GLN A 497 -6.06 -25.03 7.84
CA GLN A 497 -5.02 -24.27 8.53
C GLN A 497 -5.14 -22.77 8.23
N LEU A 498 -5.01 -21.95 9.28
CA LEU A 498 -4.65 -20.53 9.15
C LEU A 498 -3.16 -20.38 9.48
N PHE A 499 -2.39 -19.89 8.51
CA PHE A 499 -0.96 -19.62 8.69
C PHE A 499 -0.71 -18.12 8.61
N ILE A 500 -0.12 -17.56 9.67
CA ILE A 500 0.28 -16.15 9.77
C ILE A 500 1.78 -16.13 9.99
N HIS A 501 2.51 -15.52 9.06
CA HIS A 501 3.97 -15.37 9.12
C HIS A 501 4.35 -13.89 9.07
N ALA A 502 5.07 -13.45 10.09
CA ALA A 502 5.72 -12.14 10.12
C ALA A 502 7.23 -12.36 9.98
N GLU A 503 7.84 -11.75 8.96
CA GLU A 503 9.28 -11.88 8.68
C GLU A 503 10.15 -11.30 9.81
N LYS A 504 9.61 -10.34 10.56
CA LYS A 504 10.37 -9.61 11.58
C LYS A 504 9.59 -9.39 12.87
N ASN A 505 8.76 -8.34 12.92
CA ASN A 505 7.93 -8.02 14.09
C ASN A 505 6.48 -8.34 13.78
N GLN A 506 5.75 -8.86 14.76
CA GLN A 506 4.30 -8.96 14.77
C GLN A 506 3.76 -8.15 15.94
N ASP A 507 3.16 -7.00 15.64
CA ASP A 507 2.53 -6.14 16.64
C ASP A 507 1.00 -6.34 16.56
N ILE A 508 0.36 -6.58 17.71
CA ILE A 508 -1.09 -6.78 17.83
C ILE A 508 -1.61 -5.78 18.87
N GLU A 509 -2.54 -4.93 18.47
CA GLU A 509 -3.18 -3.92 19.33
C GLU A 509 -4.70 -4.15 19.32
N VAL A 510 -5.28 -4.33 20.51
CA VAL A 510 -6.72 -4.54 20.71
C VAL A 510 -7.23 -3.51 21.71
N GLU A 511 -8.14 -2.67 21.26
CA GLU A 511 -8.60 -1.48 22.00
C GLU A 511 -9.57 -1.79 23.15
N ASN A 512 -10.16 -2.99 23.19
CA ASN A 512 -11.11 -3.36 24.23
C ASN A 512 -10.89 -4.80 24.73
N ASP A 513 -11.55 -5.78 24.13
CA ASP A 513 -11.52 -7.17 24.59
C ASP A 513 -10.84 -8.07 23.55
N GLU A 514 -9.81 -8.79 23.95
CA GLU A 514 -9.22 -9.91 23.19
C GLU A 514 -9.77 -11.23 23.74
N THR A 515 -10.24 -12.11 22.85
CA THR A 515 -10.69 -13.46 23.23
C THR A 515 -9.97 -14.50 22.39
N HIS A 516 -9.50 -15.56 23.04
CA HIS A 516 -8.76 -16.62 22.38
C HIS A 516 -9.24 -17.98 22.91
N TRP A 517 -9.84 -18.78 22.03
CA TRP A 517 -10.32 -20.12 22.36
C TRP A 517 -9.67 -21.15 21.44
N VAL A 518 -9.10 -22.20 22.05
CA VAL A 518 -8.45 -23.31 21.34
C VAL A 518 -9.19 -24.59 21.70
N GLY A 519 -9.76 -25.27 20.72
CA GLY A 519 -10.57 -26.48 20.93
C GLY A 519 -9.77 -27.76 21.24
N HIS A 520 -8.44 -27.71 21.11
CA HIS A 520 -7.52 -28.82 21.41
C HIS A 520 -6.24 -28.26 22.05
N ASP A 521 -5.06 -28.50 21.46
CA ASP A 521 -3.78 -28.12 22.05
C ASP A 521 -3.27 -26.76 21.58
N ARG A 522 -2.63 -26.01 22.48
CA ARG A 522 -1.85 -24.80 22.17
C ARG A 522 -0.40 -25.01 22.59
N THR A 523 0.53 -24.84 21.65
CA THR A 523 1.98 -24.80 21.94
C THR A 523 2.50 -23.38 21.70
N LYS A 524 3.28 -22.85 22.65
CA LYS A 524 3.94 -21.53 22.54
C LYS A 524 5.42 -21.69 22.89
N THR A 525 6.30 -21.20 22.03
CA THR A 525 7.76 -21.19 22.25
C THR A 525 8.26 -19.76 22.16
N ILE A 526 9.08 -19.35 23.12
CA ILE A 526 9.78 -18.06 23.15
C ILE A 526 11.25 -18.37 23.36
N ASP A 527 12.10 -18.07 22.37
CA ASP A 527 13.52 -18.44 22.43
C ASP A 527 14.37 -17.54 23.35
N HIS A 528 13.87 -16.35 23.70
CA HIS A 528 14.57 -15.39 24.55
C HIS A 528 13.73 -15.00 25.77
N ASP A 529 13.08 -13.84 25.76
CA ASP A 529 12.37 -13.30 26.92
C ASP A 529 10.86 -13.20 26.69
N GLU A 530 10.09 -13.52 27.73
CA GLU A 530 8.67 -13.20 27.84
C GLU A 530 8.45 -12.24 29.02
N THR A 531 7.70 -11.16 28.80
CA THR A 531 7.25 -10.25 29.85
C THR A 531 5.73 -10.17 29.82
N VAL A 532 5.10 -10.42 30.97
CA VAL A 532 3.65 -10.32 31.14
C VAL A 532 3.35 -9.26 32.21
N HIS A 533 2.58 -8.23 31.84
CA HIS A 533 2.16 -7.18 32.77
C HIS A 533 0.63 -7.10 32.82
N VAL A 534 0.05 -7.50 33.95
CA VAL A 534 -1.39 -7.42 34.22
C VAL A 534 -1.62 -6.30 35.23
N LYS A 535 -2.44 -5.30 34.87
CA LYS A 535 -2.65 -4.10 35.70
C LYS A 535 -3.64 -4.30 36.86
N HIS A 536 -4.61 -5.18 36.68
CA HIS A 536 -5.62 -5.53 37.69
C HIS A 536 -5.43 -6.97 38.12
N ASP A 537 -6.31 -7.87 37.67
CA ASP A 537 -6.39 -9.23 38.19
C ASP A 537 -5.94 -10.25 37.14
N ARG A 538 -5.21 -11.27 37.58
CA ARG A 538 -4.95 -12.49 36.81
C ARG A 538 -5.62 -13.66 37.52
N THR A 539 -6.48 -14.37 36.81
CA THR A 539 -7.05 -15.65 37.26
C THR A 539 -6.57 -16.74 36.34
N GLU A 540 -6.04 -17.83 36.91
CA GLU A 540 -5.58 -19.01 36.18
C GLU A 540 -6.22 -20.24 36.80
N THR A 541 -6.81 -21.09 35.95
CA THR A 541 -7.45 -22.34 36.36
C THR A 541 -6.86 -23.47 35.51
N VAL A 542 -6.31 -24.48 36.18
CA VAL A 542 -5.82 -25.71 35.55
C VAL A 542 -6.60 -26.88 36.14
N ASP A 543 -7.48 -27.50 35.35
CA ASP A 543 -8.41 -28.52 35.85
C ASP A 543 -7.74 -29.86 36.21
N ASN A 544 -6.57 -30.16 35.63
CA ASN A 544 -5.87 -31.43 35.84
C ASN A 544 -4.49 -31.22 36.47
N ASN A 545 -3.43 -31.13 35.66
CA ASN A 545 -2.06 -31.03 36.15
C ASN A 545 -1.36 -29.79 35.62
N GLU A 546 -0.65 -29.11 36.50
CA GLU A 546 0.33 -28.07 36.16
C GLU A 546 1.74 -28.60 36.48
N THR A 547 2.72 -28.30 35.62
CA THR A 547 4.13 -28.59 35.88
C THR A 547 4.97 -27.37 35.49
N ILE A 548 5.67 -26.80 36.46
CA ILE A 548 6.56 -25.65 36.27
C ILE A 548 8.00 -26.10 36.49
N THR A 549 8.87 -25.87 35.50
CA THR A 549 10.32 -26.12 35.61
C THR A 549 11.08 -24.82 35.43
N ILE A 550 11.97 -24.50 36.36
CA ILE A 550 12.76 -23.26 36.37
C ILE A 550 14.23 -23.66 36.44
N GLY A 551 15.03 -23.25 35.45
CA GLY A 551 16.40 -23.73 35.29
C GLY A 551 17.43 -23.07 36.21
N VAL A 552 17.16 -21.84 36.67
CA VAL A 552 18.10 -21.06 37.49
C VAL A 552 17.39 -20.56 38.76
N ASP A 553 16.70 -19.42 38.69
CA ASP A 553 16.12 -18.76 39.86
C ASP A 553 14.62 -18.48 39.70
N ARG A 554 13.87 -18.60 40.80
CA ARG A 554 12.49 -18.08 40.95
C ARG A 554 12.48 -17.08 42.09
N THR A 555 11.99 -15.88 41.84
CA THR A 555 11.72 -14.86 42.87
C THR A 555 10.23 -14.56 42.88
N GLU A 556 9.61 -14.60 44.04
CA GLU A 556 8.18 -14.32 44.24
C GLU A 556 8.00 -13.28 45.34
N GLN A 557 7.17 -12.28 45.08
CA GLN A 557 6.86 -11.21 46.03
C GLN A 557 5.36 -10.98 46.06
N VAL A 558 4.74 -11.18 47.23
CA VAL A 558 3.31 -10.95 47.47
C VAL A 558 3.14 -9.76 48.40
N GLY A 559 2.40 -8.74 47.96
CA GLY A 559 2.31 -7.46 48.68
C GLY A 559 1.36 -7.45 49.89
N ASN A 560 0.41 -8.38 49.96
CA ASN A 560 -0.57 -8.45 51.04
C ASN A 560 -0.70 -9.87 51.61
N ASN A 561 -1.53 -10.72 51.02
CA ASN A 561 -1.79 -12.08 51.52
C ASN A 561 -1.49 -13.13 50.46
N GLU A 562 -0.87 -14.22 50.88
CA GLU A 562 -0.75 -15.46 50.11
C GLU A 562 -1.51 -16.57 50.87
N THR A 563 -2.37 -17.32 50.16
CA THR A 563 -3.11 -18.46 50.71
C THR A 563 -2.86 -19.67 49.84
N ILE A 564 -2.27 -20.73 50.41
CA ILE A 564 -2.01 -22.00 49.71
C ILE A 564 -2.86 -23.09 50.39
N THR A 565 -3.74 -23.74 49.62
CA THR A 565 -4.55 -24.89 50.09
C THR A 565 -4.11 -26.15 49.35
N ILE A 566 -3.81 -27.21 50.08
CA ILE A 566 -3.32 -28.48 49.52
C ILE A 566 -4.21 -29.61 50.03
N GLY A 567 -4.88 -30.31 49.11
CA GLY A 567 -5.92 -31.27 49.47
C GLY A 567 -5.44 -32.60 50.05
N VAL A 568 -4.21 -33.02 49.72
CA VAL A 568 -3.64 -34.31 50.16
C VAL A 568 -2.25 -34.14 50.74
N ASN A 569 -1.21 -34.00 49.91
CA ASN A 569 0.18 -34.00 50.36
C ASN A 569 0.96 -32.81 49.78
N ARG A 570 1.76 -32.14 50.62
CA ARG A 570 2.87 -31.26 50.21
C ARG A 570 4.18 -31.98 50.50
N THR A 571 5.10 -32.04 49.53
CA THR A 571 6.48 -32.49 49.75
C THR A 571 7.42 -31.38 49.33
N GLU A 572 8.30 -30.96 50.24
CA GLU A 572 9.25 -29.89 50.02
C GLU A 572 10.66 -30.40 50.32
N LYS A 573 11.60 -30.12 49.42
CA LYS A 573 13.00 -30.53 49.55
C LYS A 573 13.90 -29.35 49.22
N VAL A 574 14.59 -28.84 50.23
CA VAL A 574 15.58 -27.76 50.09
C VAL A 574 16.98 -28.37 50.09
N GLY A 575 17.77 -28.08 49.05
CA GLY A 575 19.09 -28.70 48.85
C GLY A 575 20.21 -28.12 49.73
N SER A 576 20.09 -26.87 50.18
CA SER A 576 21.05 -26.19 51.05
C SER A 576 20.34 -25.56 52.23
N ASN A 577 20.06 -24.25 52.19
CA ASN A 577 19.55 -23.51 53.34
C ASN A 577 18.09 -23.08 53.08
N GLU A 578 17.26 -23.21 54.11
CA GLU A 578 15.95 -22.56 54.20
C GLU A 578 16.03 -21.50 55.31
N SER A 579 15.50 -20.31 55.05
CA SER A 579 15.45 -19.20 56.01
C SER A 579 14.05 -18.62 56.04
N ILE A 580 13.38 -18.70 57.18
CA ILE A 580 12.02 -18.18 57.39
C ILE A 580 12.09 -17.08 58.44
N THR A 581 11.60 -15.89 58.10
CA THR A 581 11.49 -14.73 59.01
C THR A 581 10.04 -14.29 59.11
N ILE A 582 9.51 -14.18 60.33
CA ILE A 582 8.11 -13.83 60.57
C ILE A 582 8.08 -12.62 61.50
N GLY A 583 7.46 -11.52 61.05
CA GLY A 583 7.51 -10.23 61.75
C GLY A 583 6.57 -10.09 62.96
N ALA A 584 5.53 -10.93 63.05
CA ALA A 584 4.54 -10.87 64.13
C ALA A 584 4.32 -12.26 64.75
N ASN A 585 3.38 -13.05 64.22
CA ASN A 585 2.97 -14.32 64.81
C ASN A 585 3.09 -15.47 63.80
N ARG A 586 3.57 -16.63 64.28
CA ARG A 586 3.47 -17.93 63.59
C ARG A 586 2.54 -18.81 64.41
N THR A 587 1.52 -19.39 63.78
CA THR A 587 0.66 -20.43 64.40
C THR A 587 0.81 -21.71 63.58
N GLU A 588 1.16 -22.81 64.24
CA GLU A 588 1.30 -24.13 63.64
C GLU A 588 0.36 -25.09 64.36
N GLN A 589 -0.45 -25.83 63.60
CA GLN A 589 -1.38 -26.82 64.12
C GLN A 589 -1.19 -28.13 63.36
N VAL A 590 -0.78 -29.17 64.08
CA VAL A 590 -0.61 -30.52 63.53
C VAL A 590 -1.72 -31.42 64.09
N GLY A 591 -2.55 -32.01 63.21
CA GLY A 591 -3.73 -32.78 63.63
C GLY A 591 -3.44 -34.21 64.10
N SER A 592 -2.27 -34.77 63.78
CA SER A 592 -1.85 -36.11 64.19
C SER A 592 -0.43 -36.06 64.75
N ASN A 593 0.57 -36.52 63.98
CA ASN A 593 1.95 -36.61 64.44
C ASN A 593 2.83 -35.56 63.76
N GLU A 594 3.70 -34.92 64.55
CA GLU A 594 4.82 -34.12 64.07
C GLU A 594 6.12 -34.88 64.40
N ASN A 595 7.02 -35.03 63.41
CA ASN A 595 8.33 -35.66 63.58
C ASN A 595 9.41 -34.68 63.13
N ILE A 596 10.20 -34.16 64.06
CA ILE A 596 11.35 -33.29 63.78
C ILE A 596 12.63 -34.08 64.04
N THR A 597 13.49 -34.21 63.02
CA THR A 597 14.83 -34.82 63.15
C THR A 597 15.88 -33.80 62.76
N ILE A 598 16.85 -33.56 63.65
CA ILE A 598 17.92 -32.58 63.45
C ILE A 598 19.26 -33.31 63.56
N GLY A 599 20.07 -33.26 62.50
CA GLY A 599 21.31 -34.05 62.42
C GLY A 599 22.51 -33.47 63.19
N SER A 600 22.44 -32.22 63.61
CA SER A 600 23.49 -31.54 64.38
C SER A 600 22.86 -30.76 65.53
N ASN A 601 22.92 -29.43 65.52
CA ASN A 601 22.47 -28.61 66.65
C ASN A 601 21.07 -28.03 66.43
N ARG A 602 20.25 -28.02 67.48
CA ARG A 602 19.06 -27.17 67.62
C ARG A 602 19.35 -26.09 68.66
N THR A 603 19.04 -24.84 68.35
CA THR A 603 19.06 -23.74 69.32
C THR A 603 17.70 -23.07 69.32
N GLU A 604 17.11 -22.93 70.50
CA GLU A 604 15.82 -22.29 70.70
C GLU A 604 15.99 -21.20 71.76
N SER A 605 15.45 -20.02 71.47
CA SER A 605 15.56 -18.84 72.33
C SER A 605 14.20 -18.15 72.39
N VAL A 606 13.61 -18.12 73.58
CA VAL A 606 12.32 -17.49 73.83
C VAL A 606 12.55 -16.20 74.63
N GLY A 607 12.09 -15.05 74.12
CA GLY A 607 12.38 -13.74 74.70
C GLY A 607 11.50 -13.35 75.91
N ALA A 608 10.35 -13.99 76.08
CA ALA A 608 9.41 -13.72 77.17
C ALA A 608 9.01 -15.04 77.86
N ASP A 609 7.81 -15.55 77.56
CA ASP A 609 7.27 -16.74 78.20
C ASP A 609 7.21 -17.92 77.22
N GLU A 610 7.71 -19.07 77.67
CA GLU A 610 7.46 -20.37 77.03
C GLU A 610 6.43 -21.15 77.85
N ARG A 611 5.39 -21.68 77.20
CA ARG A 611 4.40 -22.56 77.85
C ARG A 611 4.29 -23.88 77.09
N ILE A 612 4.75 -24.94 77.72
CA ILE A 612 4.59 -26.31 77.22
C ILE A 612 3.47 -26.99 78.01
N THR A 613 2.47 -27.55 77.32
CA THR A 613 1.40 -28.36 77.94
C THR A 613 1.33 -29.71 77.24
N ILE A 614 1.37 -30.80 78.02
CA ILE A 614 1.43 -32.17 77.49
C ILE A 614 0.26 -32.95 78.09
N GLY A 615 -0.61 -33.48 77.24
CA GLY A 615 -1.86 -34.12 77.66
C GLY A 615 -1.72 -35.56 78.18
N ALA A 616 -0.60 -36.22 77.87
CA ALA A 616 -0.32 -37.59 78.30
C ALA A 616 1.09 -37.71 78.88
N ASN A 617 2.05 -38.27 78.13
CA ASN A 617 3.40 -38.53 78.61
C ASN A 617 4.42 -37.62 77.93
N ARG A 618 5.38 -37.12 78.70
CA ARG A 618 6.65 -36.55 78.22
C ARG A 618 7.78 -37.52 78.57
N THR A 619 8.63 -37.84 77.61
CA THR A 619 9.89 -38.55 77.87
C THR A 619 11.02 -37.70 77.32
N GLU A 620 12.01 -37.44 78.16
CA GLU A 620 13.21 -36.69 77.80
C GLU A 620 14.42 -37.54 78.13
N GLN A 621 15.33 -37.67 77.16
CA GLN A 621 16.56 -38.43 77.31
C GLN A 621 17.71 -37.55 76.88
N VAL A 622 18.61 -37.24 77.81
CA VAL A 622 19.81 -36.45 77.56
C VAL A 622 21.01 -37.40 77.56
N GLY A 623 21.72 -37.48 76.43
CA GLY A 623 22.82 -38.44 76.23
C GLY A 623 24.16 -38.05 76.88
N SER A 624 24.32 -36.77 77.25
CA SER A 624 25.51 -36.26 77.93
C SER A 624 25.08 -35.39 79.12
N ASN A 625 25.31 -34.07 79.07
CA ASN A 625 25.00 -33.18 80.18
C ASN A 625 23.70 -32.41 79.93
N GLU A 626 22.84 -32.37 80.94
CA GLU A 626 21.75 -31.40 81.05
C GLU A 626 22.18 -30.29 82.03
N ASN A 627 22.02 -29.02 81.65
CA ASN A 627 22.27 -27.89 82.52
C ASN A 627 21.03 -27.00 82.59
N ILE A 628 20.38 -26.99 83.76
CA ILE A 628 19.21 -26.14 84.03
C ILE A 628 19.64 -25.01 84.96
N THR A 629 19.63 -23.78 84.44
CA THR A 629 19.87 -22.57 85.24
C THR A 629 18.58 -21.77 85.33
N ILE A 630 18.17 -21.42 86.56
CA ILE A 630 16.94 -20.65 86.81
C ILE A 630 17.33 -19.36 87.54
N GLY A 631 17.04 -18.20 86.93
CA GLY A 631 17.47 -16.91 87.44
C GLY A 631 16.66 -16.36 88.63
N SER A 632 15.48 -16.92 88.89
CA SER A 632 14.59 -16.52 89.98
C SER A 632 14.04 -17.76 90.68
N ASN A 633 12.72 -17.97 90.70
CA ASN A 633 12.10 -19.08 91.42
C ASN A 633 11.86 -20.30 90.51
N ARG A 634 12.16 -21.50 91.03
CA ARG A 634 11.66 -22.78 90.50
C ARG A 634 10.57 -23.30 91.44
N THR A 635 9.41 -23.64 90.89
CA THR A 635 8.35 -24.35 91.62
C THR A 635 8.07 -25.66 90.89
N GLU A 636 8.13 -26.77 91.61
CA GLU A 636 7.84 -28.09 91.09
C GLU A 636 6.72 -28.71 91.93
N SER A 637 5.71 -29.25 91.25
CA SER A 637 4.55 -29.86 91.89
C SER A 637 4.27 -31.18 91.20
N VAL A 638 4.38 -32.27 91.95
CA VAL A 638 4.18 -33.64 91.44
C VAL A 638 2.88 -34.17 92.04
N GLY A 639 1.91 -34.49 91.18
CA GLY A 639 0.56 -34.90 91.62
C GLY A 639 0.46 -36.34 92.14
N SER A 640 1.45 -37.19 91.84
CA SER A 640 1.53 -38.57 92.31
C SER A 640 2.93 -38.84 92.86
N ASN A 641 3.69 -39.78 92.27
CA ASN A 641 5.01 -40.14 92.77
C ASN A 641 6.11 -39.38 92.01
N GLU A 642 7.04 -38.81 92.75
CA GLU A 642 8.34 -38.40 92.25
C GLU A 642 9.36 -39.49 92.62
N SER A 643 10.15 -39.96 91.65
CA SER A 643 11.25 -40.91 91.88
C SER A 643 12.53 -40.32 91.31
N VAL A 644 13.49 -40.07 92.18
CA VAL A 644 14.82 -39.56 91.81
C VAL A 644 15.83 -40.67 92.08
N ASP A 645 16.42 -41.21 91.02
CA ASP A 645 17.50 -42.18 91.09
C ASP A 645 18.79 -41.54 90.58
N ILE A 646 19.87 -41.62 91.36
CA ILE A 646 21.14 -40.94 91.10
C ILE A 646 22.25 -41.97 91.24
N GLY A 647 22.91 -42.30 90.13
CA GLY A 647 23.93 -43.35 90.09
C GLY A 647 25.28 -42.99 90.74
N ALA A 648 25.51 -41.72 91.06
CA ALA A 648 26.74 -41.24 91.69
C ALA A 648 26.43 -40.34 92.90
N ASN A 649 26.81 -39.06 92.87
CA ASN A 649 26.65 -38.15 94.00
C ASN A 649 25.49 -37.18 93.77
N GLN A 650 24.59 -37.06 94.75
CA GLN A 650 23.69 -35.92 94.86
C GLN A 650 24.29 -34.91 95.85
N THR A 651 24.44 -33.65 95.43
CA THR A 651 24.83 -32.55 96.33
C THR A 651 23.73 -31.52 96.36
N THR A 652 23.19 -31.25 97.55
CA THR A 652 22.16 -30.22 97.76
C THR A 652 22.75 -29.14 98.65
N SER A 653 22.80 -27.90 98.15
CA SER A 653 23.26 -26.74 98.90
C SER A 653 22.12 -25.73 99.00
N ILE A 654 21.71 -25.40 100.22
CA ILE A 654 20.57 -24.51 100.48
C ILE A 654 21.08 -23.27 101.20
N GLY A 655 20.97 -22.10 100.55
CA GLY A 655 21.56 -20.85 101.07
C GLY A 655 20.79 -20.17 102.21
N LYS A 656 19.54 -20.58 102.47
CA LYS A 656 18.71 -20.06 103.58
C LYS A 656 18.10 -21.21 104.38
N ASN A 657 16.79 -21.44 104.24
CA ASN A 657 16.06 -22.43 105.03
C ASN A 657 15.67 -23.61 104.17
N GLU A 658 15.91 -24.82 104.66
CA GLU A 658 15.25 -26.03 104.17
C GLU A 658 14.05 -26.34 105.07
N SER A 659 12.90 -26.65 104.47
CA SER A 659 11.73 -27.17 105.20
C SER A 659 11.24 -28.44 104.51
N ARG A 660 11.20 -29.53 105.27
CA ARG A 660 10.72 -30.83 104.78
C ARG A 660 9.56 -31.29 105.63
N SER A 661 8.37 -31.33 105.03
CA SER A 661 7.17 -31.91 105.64
C SER A 661 6.89 -33.26 105.00
N VAL A 662 6.67 -34.30 105.81
CA VAL A 662 6.35 -35.65 105.34
C VAL A 662 5.04 -36.07 106.01
N GLY A 663 3.99 -36.30 105.22
CA GLY A 663 2.64 -36.55 105.74
C GLY A 663 2.42 -37.95 106.34
N GLN A 664 3.28 -38.91 106.00
CA GLN A 664 3.26 -40.27 106.56
C GLN A 664 4.65 -40.62 107.12
N ASN A 665 5.31 -41.63 106.57
CA ASN A 665 6.57 -42.12 107.08
C ASN A 665 7.74 -41.48 106.32
N ARG A 666 8.71 -40.95 107.05
CA ARG A 666 10.05 -40.69 106.53
C ARG A 666 10.94 -41.88 106.89
N SER A 667 11.41 -42.62 105.89
CA SER A 667 12.48 -43.61 106.05
C SER A 667 13.80 -43.02 105.56
N THR A 668 14.89 -43.29 106.29
CA THR A 668 16.24 -42.90 105.87
C THR A 668 17.16 -44.06 106.21
N SER A 669 17.86 -44.57 105.20
CA SER A 669 18.83 -45.65 105.33
C SER A 669 20.15 -45.15 104.78
N VAL A 670 21.19 -45.16 105.61
CA VAL A 670 22.52 -44.68 105.25
C VAL A 670 23.49 -45.86 105.37
N GLY A 671 24.14 -46.22 104.26
CA GLY A 671 24.96 -47.44 104.19
C GLY A 671 26.30 -47.37 104.92
N GLN A 672 26.81 -46.16 105.22
CA GLN A 672 28.06 -45.98 105.96
C GLN A 672 27.84 -45.12 107.21
N SER A 673 28.01 -43.80 107.11
CA SER A 673 27.88 -42.89 108.25
C SER A 673 26.84 -41.82 107.95
N ASP A 674 25.89 -41.68 108.86
CA ASP A 674 24.99 -40.52 108.90
C ASP A 674 25.55 -39.54 109.93
N SER A 675 25.84 -38.31 109.50
CA SER A 675 26.41 -37.26 110.35
C SER A 675 25.48 -36.07 110.35
N LEU A 676 24.81 -35.87 111.49
CA LEU A 676 23.96 -34.71 111.70
C LEU A 676 24.66 -33.74 112.66
N ASP A 677 25.18 -32.64 112.12
CA ASP A 677 25.72 -31.54 112.89
C ASP A 677 24.69 -30.40 112.96
N VAL A 678 24.38 -29.95 114.18
CA VAL A 678 23.38 -28.90 114.43
C VAL A 678 24.01 -27.83 115.32
N GLY A 679 24.41 -26.72 114.70
CA GLY A 679 25.22 -25.70 115.37
C GLY A 679 24.56 -24.91 116.51
N LYS A 680 23.25 -25.09 116.78
CA LYS A 680 22.57 -24.44 117.91
C LYS A 680 21.69 -25.38 118.71
N HIS A 681 20.52 -25.73 118.18
CA HIS A 681 19.51 -26.47 118.94
C HIS A 681 19.05 -27.70 118.15
N PHE A 682 19.37 -28.89 118.66
CA PHE A 682 18.82 -30.13 118.16
C PHE A 682 17.65 -30.55 119.05
N SER A 683 16.48 -30.72 118.44
CA SER A 683 15.27 -31.20 119.12
C SER A 683 14.77 -32.43 118.39
N LEU A 684 14.71 -33.54 119.11
CA LEU A 684 14.09 -34.77 118.65
C LEU A 684 12.84 -35.00 119.49
N ASN A 685 11.68 -34.80 118.89
CA ASN A 685 10.38 -35.02 119.52
C ASN A 685 9.69 -36.18 118.83
N ALA A 686 9.30 -37.21 119.60
CA ALA A 686 8.48 -38.31 119.11
C ALA A 686 7.24 -38.45 120.00
N GLY A 687 6.09 -38.74 119.39
CA GLY A 687 4.81 -38.81 120.11
C GLY A 687 4.63 -40.05 120.99
N ASP A 688 5.38 -41.12 120.73
CA ASP A 688 5.21 -42.39 121.47
C ASP A 688 6.49 -42.85 122.18
N SER A 689 7.57 -43.03 121.42
CA SER A 689 8.89 -43.29 122.01
C SER A 689 10.02 -42.79 121.12
N ILE A 690 11.14 -42.45 121.77
CA ILE A 690 12.43 -42.29 121.11
C ILE A 690 13.26 -43.50 121.52
N THR A 691 13.73 -44.24 120.52
CA THR A 691 14.55 -45.42 120.71
C THR A 691 15.85 -45.22 119.95
N LEU A 692 16.94 -45.05 120.69
CA LEU A 692 18.30 -45.04 120.14
C LEU A 692 18.88 -46.43 120.39
N VAL A 693 19.32 -47.10 119.34
CA VAL A 693 19.89 -48.46 119.42
C VAL A 693 21.27 -48.43 118.80
N THR A 694 22.23 -49.01 119.51
CA THR A 694 23.57 -49.24 118.99
C THR A 694 23.96 -50.67 119.33
N GLY A 695 23.84 -51.57 118.35
CA GLY A 695 23.99 -53.01 118.57
C GLY A 695 23.03 -53.52 119.65
N SER A 696 23.59 -54.12 120.72
CA SER A 696 22.80 -54.63 121.87
C SER A 696 22.50 -53.57 122.95
N ALA A 697 22.95 -52.33 122.78
CA ALA A 697 22.69 -51.24 123.71
C ALA A 697 21.52 -50.39 123.22
N SER A 698 20.69 -49.90 124.15
CA SER A 698 19.58 -49.03 123.82
C SER A 698 19.30 -47.98 124.88
N LEU A 699 18.91 -46.79 124.41
CA LEU A 699 18.26 -45.77 125.22
C LEU A 699 16.84 -45.60 124.69
N ILE A 700 15.87 -45.97 125.52
CA ILE A 700 14.45 -45.89 125.19
C ILE A 700 13.81 -44.87 126.11
N MET A 701 13.26 -43.82 125.53
CA MET A 701 12.44 -42.83 126.21
C MET A 701 11.00 -43.00 125.75
N LYS A 702 10.09 -43.31 126.66
CA LYS A 702 8.67 -43.49 126.36
C LYS A 702 7.88 -42.25 126.76
N LYS A 703 6.73 -42.05 126.11
CA LYS A 703 5.83 -40.91 126.40
C LYS A 703 5.31 -40.86 127.85
N ASP A 704 5.29 -41.99 128.56
CA ASP A 704 4.87 -42.06 129.97
C ASP A 704 5.96 -41.58 130.95
N GLY A 705 7.10 -41.11 130.42
CA GLY A 705 8.24 -40.63 131.19
C GLY A 705 9.21 -41.75 131.59
N THR A 706 8.93 -43.00 131.24
CA THR A 706 9.86 -44.11 131.48
C THR A 706 11.11 -43.95 130.61
N ILE A 707 12.27 -43.90 131.25
CA ILE A 707 13.56 -43.98 130.58
C ILE A 707 14.18 -45.33 130.92
N VAL A 708 14.44 -46.13 129.89
CA VAL A 708 15.11 -47.42 130.00
C VAL A 708 16.47 -47.29 129.33
N ILE A 709 17.52 -47.43 130.14
CA ILE A 709 18.89 -47.54 129.67
C ILE A 709 19.27 -49.01 129.82
N SER A 710 19.50 -49.67 128.69
CA SER A 710 19.86 -51.09 128.63
C SER A 710 21.20 -51.24 127.94
N GLY A 711 22.12 -51.94 128.58
CA GLY A 711 23.44 -52.24 128.03
C GLY A 711 24.13 -53.34 128.83
N LYS A 712 25.06 -54.06 128.20
CA LYS A 712 25.79 -55.16 128.85
C LYS A 712 26.58 -54.68 130.07
N ASN A 713 27.20 -53.52 129.96
CA ASN A 713 27.81 -52.79 131.07
C ASN A 713 27.25 -51.37 131.02
N ILE A 714 26.76 -50.87 132.15
CA ILE A 714 26.36 -49.46 132.30
C ILE A 714 27.34 -48.84 133.28
N THR A 715 28.26 -48.05 132.75
CA THR A 715 29.16 -47.23 133.55
C THR A 715 28.57 -45.83 133.64
N ILE A 716 28.28 -45.37 134.85
CA ILE A 716 27.94 -43.98 135.12
C ILE A 716 29.14 -43.39 135.85
N ASP A 717 29.98 -42.66 135.13
CA ASP A 717 31.17 -42.01 135.68
C ASP A 717 30.90 -40.51 135.84
N GLY A 718 31.19 -39.98 137.02
CA GLY A 718 30.91 -38.61 137.39
C GLY A 718 32.11 -38.02 138.11
N SER A 719 32.73 -36.99 137.53
CA SER A 719 33.85 -36.28 138.17
C SER A 719 33.43 -35.40 139.36
N GLY A 720 32.12 -35.18 139.52
CA GLY A 720 31.49 -34.52 140.66
C GLY A 720 30.48 -35.44 141.36
N ALA A 721 29.56 -34.88 142.15
CA ALA A 721 28.58 -35.70 142.87
C ALA A 721 27.55 -36.35 141.93
N ILE A 722 27.51 -37.69 141.92
CA ILE A 722 26.40 -38.42 141.31
C ILE A 722 25.24 -38.43 142.31
N ASN A 723 24.26 -37.56 142.08
CA ASN A 723 23.06 -37.46 142.91
C ASN A 723 21.96 -38.36 142.36
N VAL A 724 21.76 -39.52 142.97
CA VAL A 724 20.58 -40.35 142.71
C VAL A 724 19.53 -40.03 143.78
N LYS A 725 18.50 -39.26 143.41
CA LYS A 725 17.36 -38.95 144.27
C LYS A 725 16.13 -39.67 143.77
N ALA A 726 15.47 -40.41 144.65
CA ALA A 726 14.13 -40.94 144.40
C ALA A 726 13.21 -40.57 145.57
N SER A 727 11.98 -40.19 145.25
CA SER A 727 10.93 -39.86 146.22
C SER A 727 10.28 -41.08 146.87
N LYS A 728 10.52 -42.28 146.31
CA LYS A 728 10.14 -43.56 146.92
C LYS A 728 11.39 -44.38 147.25
N ASN A 729 11.78 -45.30 146.39
CA ASN A 729 12.87 -46.23 146.66
C ASN A 729 13.88 -46.17 145.51
N VAL A 730 15.16 -46.09 145.86
CA VAL A 730 16.23 -46.51 144.94
C VAL A 730 16.50 -47.97 145.25
N VAL A 731 16.15 -48.85 144.33
CA VAL A 731 16.39 -50.29 144.46
C VAL A 731 17.60 -50.65 143.63
N VAL A 732 18.78 -50.63 144.25
CA VAL A 732 19.99 -51.19 143.64
C VAL A 732 20.04 -52.67 144.00
N LYS A 733 19.99 -53.53 142.99
CA LYS A 733 20.14 -54.98 143.16
C LYS A 733 21.40 -55.41 142.44
N GLY A 734 22.33 -56.01 143.18
CA GLY A 734 23.57 -56.57 142.66
C GLY A 734 24.04 -57.72 143.55
N GLN A 735 24.71 -58.71 142.96
CA GLN A 735 25.26 -59.87 143.68
C GLN A 735 26.24 -59.44 144.79
N LYS A 736 26.87 -58.28 144.63
CA LYS A 736 27.69 -57.61 145.63
C LYS A 736 27.63 -56.10 145.41
N ILE A 737 27.23 -55.34 146.42
CA ILE A 737 27.34 -53.89 146.43
C ILE A 737 28.55 -53.56 147.28
N LEU A 738 29.61 -53.04 146.65
CA LEU A 738 30.82 -52.58 147.32
C LEU A 738 30.61 -51.09 147.65
N GLN A 739 30.54 -50.76 148.93
CA GLN A 739 30.64 -49.38 149.41
C GLN A 739 32.08 -49.16 149.86
N ASN A 740 32.73 -48.12 149.35
CA ASN A 740 34.02 -47.60 149.80
C ASN A 740 33.84 -46.18 150.32
#